data_AF-A0AAG5DMN2-F1
#
_entry.id   AF-A0AAG5DMN2-F1
#
_cell.length_a   1.000
_cell.length_b   1.000
_cell.length_c   1.000
_cell.angle_alpha   90.00
_cell.angle_beta   90.00
_cell.angle_gamma   90.00
#
_symmetry.space_group_name_H-M   'P 1'
#
loop_
_entity.id
_entity.type
_entity.pdbx_description
1 polymer ?
#
loop_
_entity_poly.entity_id
_entity_poly.type
_entity_poly.pdbx_seq_one_letter_code
_entity_poly.pdbx_strand_id
1 'polypeptide(L)'
;MEIEARHSELRKRLDLLGFGHPLPLGAIGIVSAILDDLIQTSEKLKCANQQIDQLYQERAAWELGVEPYKCDNSRLLAECNELHLELIKQQDKHILANTELRSRVRSLQAEKKQLEEKCAQTESRVRELQAGSDSVKTRKNSVNTQRKPFISTVRPGTFFQPPKCCEQGMQPQGLPPTCRCPCNQMKQTDVLHEVERLQVETKNQQGVIDALKHQVNSRDREIRRLGDLFAGGRPAAALAKDCCYRGVDVLGHDVETLQQEKVALQQKLTEAQESHERTARKLTRLSEKNQQLEKELREFENVALKVESEANLNILECDRKNSDLTVKLQQSQLRLRELESLLEVCKSSAGKIHQLSDSSASSPSSSYPSGAGSVDVTLQNALKKAAEEKTQLYKQLNELKERERNILSDYEKVKTKYTKLKQKYAAVDQTHVSHQQQANAAHESQLELRSLHERCGELEEKLRRMKEERDRFSSEADRQRNTVTQLKRESVEKDHELSELKSELHMHRKTNRPSTCSLGGGRLKTAESSVSAHSSLSVQAAIHRIERERDAAKCEAQQLEQERDALREKLKLSTRSQRSELAKHESLIEGYGSQVAKLEAEKRDLLSGQAAAQTKVKLLKEEQREMQERVKELEESYSKLKISYSQLKILQEQTERALTQHQNRLMSSESQLGTAEAKLHRVDMSVEDAQTEISNLRGEISVLRASNAALEREKDKLLMELDKKTETVFTVEAELTSLKAKKKDLQSTIDRMQRKLENVSSENMHKESTLRSVSTETDTLKKQVATLKRSKDNASAENGRLSNELTDALAELTVTKRKLKDSQQEVERMKTQLREYVQEMQRAEELLFAKEREREEMLERYKSLSEGVNVLETSNLTLEAETSEAKKLLQEAEDRITSLEELMNVREQDIRECEHQISELSAKLAAAESELESLRDDNHALAMDLEATKELCSKLDLQKDKLNAELQEHSNIREQLAREKGTLQKELTLTRTGDRAAVDGLQELLTASRCEVEQQRIAMAQLTQDTEQLRGEMETLRQRLAEEQDKARQSEALANEYSVQLQELRRMITDQRFAQIRSRTAESTEREDDEEDDDGNRYSTM
;
A
#
# COMPACT_ATOMS: atom_id res chain seq x y z
N MET A 1 -18.06 -97.09 111.63
CA MET A 1 -19.08 -96.14 111.12
C MET A 1 -18.55 -95.19 110.06
N GLU A 2 -17.68 -94.20 110.35
CA GLU A 2 -17.30 -93.19 109.33
C GLU A 2 -16.68 -93.78 108.04
N ILE A 3 -15.81 -94.78 108.18
CA ILE A 3 -15.08 -95.36 107.04
C ILE A 3 -16.03 -96.14 106.11
N GLU A 4 -17.02 -96.85 106.65
CA GLU A 4 -17.99 -97.63 105.86
C GLU A 4 -18.94 -96.72 105.06
N ALA A 5 -19.33 -95.57 105.63
CA ALA A 5 -20.10 -94.55 104.91
C ALA A 5 -19.30 -93.98 103.72
N ARG A 6 -18.03 -93.61 103.95
CA ARG A 6 -17.14 -93.12 102.87
C ARG A 6 -16.84 -94.20 101.82
N HIS A 7 -16.74 -95.47 102.22
CA HIS A 7 -16.59 -96.61 101.32
C HIS A 7 -17.81 -96.76 100.39
N SER A 8 -19.01 -96.80 100.97
CA SER A 8 -20.27 -96.93 100.21
C SER A 8 -20.46 -95.77 99.22
N GLU A 9 -20.14 -94.54 99.63
CA GLU A 9 -20.31 -93.37 98.76
C GLU A 9 -19.27 -93.33 97.62
N LEU A 10 -18.00 -93.62 97.90
CA LEU A 10 -16.99 -93.72 96.85
C LEU A 10 -17.29 -94.88 95.89
N ARG A 11 -17.79 -96.02 96.40
CA ARG A 11 -18.24 -97.15 95.57
C ARG A 11 -19.33 -96.73 94.60
N LYS A 12 -20.38 -96.02 95.05
CA LYS A 12 -21.42 -95.46 94.15
C LYS A 12 -20.86 -94.52 93.09
N ARG A 13 -19.98 -93.58 93.47
CA ARG A 13 -19.34 -92.65 92.51
C ARG A 13 -18.53 -93.40 91.44
N LEU A 14 -17.86 -94.48 91.83
CA LEU A 14 -17.14 -95.38 90.91
C LEU A 14 -18.09 -96.23 90.04
N ASP A 15 -19.21 -96.71 90.58
CA ASP A 15 -20.25 -97.44 89.82
C ASP A 15 -20.89 -96.57 88.73
N LEU A 16 -21.22 -95.31 89.06
CA LEU A 16 -21.74 -94.32 88.10
C LEU A 16 -20.74 -94.00 86.97
N LEU A 17 -19.46 -94.27 87.18
CA LEU A 17 -18.37 -94.11 86.21
C LEU A 17 -17.94 -95.46 85.58
N GLY A 18 -18.67 -96.55 85.83
CA GLY A 18 -18.44 -97.88 85.25
C GLY A 18 -17.31 -98.70 85.90
N PHE A 19 -16.64 -98.21 86.94
CA PHE A 19 -15.49 -98.86 87.59
C PHE A 19 -15.91 -99.94 88.60
N GLY A 20 -16.69 -100.95 88.16
CA GLY A 20 -17.34 -101.99 89.00
C GLY A 20 -16.47 -102.94 89.84
N HIS A 21 -15.17 -102.65 90.02
CA HIS A 21 -14.23 -103.51 90.76
C HIS A 21 -14.41 -103.39 92.30
N PRO A 22 -14.19 -104.46 93.06
CA PRO A 22 -14.29 -104.42 94.53
C PRO A 22 -13.25 -103.46 95.14
N LEU A 23 -13.71 -102.48 95.90
CA LEU A 23 -12.88 -101.45 96.54
C LEU A 23 -12.42 -101.93 97.93
N PRO A 24 -11.10 -102.08 98.21
CA PRO A 24 -10.62 -102.37 99.56
C PRO A 24 -10.78 -101.17 100.50
N LEU A 25 -11.12 -101.43 101.78
CA LEU A 25 -11.26 -100.37 102.79
C LEU A 25 -10.00 -99.50 102.95
N GLY A 26 -8.80 -100.09 102.82
CA GLY A 26 -7.53 -99.36 102.87
C GLY A 26 -7.24 -98.47 101.64
N ALA A 27 -7.97 -98.64 100.53
CA ALA A 27 -7.71 -97.91 99.29
C ALA A 27 -8.58 -96.63 99.13
N ILE A 28 -9.60 -96.44 99.98
CA ILE A 28 -10.62 -95.37 99.85
C ILE A 28 -9.96 -93.99 99.68
N GLY A 29 -8.97 -93.65 100.51
CA GLY A 29 -8.34 -92.33 100.50
C GLY A 29 -7.64 -92.01 99.17
N ILE A 30 -6.88 -92.98 98.64
CA ILE A 30 -6.15 -92.83 97.37
C ILE A 30 -7.13 -92.78 96.19
N VAL A 31 -8.13 -93.66 96.17
CA VAL A 31 -9.08 -93.74 95.06
C VAL A 31 -10.04 -92.54 95.04
N SER A 32 -10.42 -91.97 96.19
CA SER A 32 -11.16 -90.70 96.20
C SER A 32 -10.29 -89.56 95.67
N ALA A 33 -9.06 -89.41 96.16
CA ALA A 33 -8.17 -88.34 95.71
C ALA A 33 -7.96 -88.37 94.18
N ILE A 34 -7.63 -89.54 93.62
CA ILE A 34 -7.48 -89.72 92.17
C ILE A 34 -8.78 -89.39 91.42
N LEU A 35 -9.94 -89.78 91.94
CA LEU A 35 -11.22 -89.49 91.31
C LEU A 35 -11.58 -88.00 91.35
N ASP A 36 -11.38 -87.35 92.49
CA ASP A 36 -11.66 -85.93 92.68
C ASP A 36 -10.68 -85.06 91.87
N ASP A 37 -9.41 -85.47 91.74
CA ASP A 37 -8.44 -84.89 90.80
C ASP A 37 -8.82 -85.10 89.32
N LEU A 38 -9.33 -86.29 88.95
CA LEU A 38 -9.77 -86.58 87.59
C LEU A 38 -10.99 -85.74 87.19
N ILE A 39 -11.95 -85.57 88.11
CA ILE A 39 -13.11 -84.68 87.91
C ILE A 39 -12.63 -83.24 87.74
N GLN A 40 -11.79 -82.74 88.66
CA GLN A 40 -11.30 -81.37 88.62
C GLN A 40 -10.46 -81.08 87.36
N THR A 41 -9.66 -82.03 86.88
CA THR A 41 -8.90 -81.89 85.63
C THR A 41 -9.78 -81.97 84.38
N SER A 42 -10.82 -82.81 84.38
CA SER A 42 -11.83 -82.85 83.31
C SER A 42 -12.63 -81.55 83.21
N GLU A 43 -13.06 -81.00 84.36
CA GLU A 43 -13.75 -79.70 84.43
C GLU A 43 -12.84 -78.56 83.97
N LYS A 44 -11.58 -78.52 84.42
CA LYS A 44 -10.58 -77.55 83.94
C LYS A 44 -10.37 -77.63 82.43
N LEU A 45 -10.27 -78.84 81.86
CA LEU A 45 -10.13 -79.04 80.41
C LEU A 45 -11.38 -78.58 79.65
N LYS A 46 -12.58 -78.85 80.18
CA LYS A 46 -13.84 -78.38 79.59
C LYS A 46 -13.94 -76.85 79.58
N CYS A 47 -13.58 -76.19 80.68
CA CYS A 47 -13.50 -74.73 80.75
C CYS A 47 -12.45 -74.16 79.79
N ALA A 48 -11.28 -74.79 79.69
CA ALA A 48 -10.23 -74.37 78.75
C ALA A 48 -10.68 -74.47 77.29
N ASN A 49 -11.36 -75.57 76.91
CA ASN A 49 -11.91 -75.72 75.56
C ASN A 49 -13.01 -74.67 75.27
N GLN A 50 -13.91 -74.41 76.22
CA GLN A 50 -14.91 -73.33 76.08
C GLN A 50 -14.28 -71.94 75.92
N GLN A 51 -13.17 -71.68 76.63
CA GLN A 51 -12.41 -70.44 76.47
C GLN A 51 -11.69 -70.38 75.11
N ILE A 52 -11.20 -71.50 74.59
CA ILE A 52 -10.62 -71.59 73.24
C ILE A 52 -11.69 -71.32 72.17
N ASP A 53 -12.89 -71.91 72.28
CA ASP A 53 -14.00 -71.66 71.37
C ASP A 53 -14.46 -70.18 71.39
N GLN A 54 -14.48 -69.56 72.58
CA GLN A 54 -14.73 -68.12 72.73
C GLN A 54 -13.65 -67.29 72.04
N LEU A 55 -12.36 -67.60 72.25
CA LEU A 55 -11.25 -66.90 71.60
C LEU A 55 -11.26 -67.07 70.06
N TYR A 56 -11.74 -68.20 69.53
CA TYR A 56 -11.96 -68.36 68.09
C TYR A 56 -13.12 -67.49 67.57
N GLN A 57 -14.22 -67.36 68.32
CA GLN A 57 -15.34 -66.49 67.96
C GLN A 57 -14.97 -65.00 68.05
N GLU A 58 -14.26 -64.60 69.10
CA GLU A 58 -13.68 -63.26 69.23
C GLU A 58 -12.73 -62.97 68.07
N ARG A 59 -11.80 -63.88 67.77
CA ARG A 59 -10.89 -63.73 66.61
C ARG A 59 -11.66 -63.53 65.30
N ALA A 60 -12.70 -64.32 65.04
CA ALA A 60 -13.51 -64.18 63.84
C ALA A 60 -14.24 -62.82 63.79
N ALA A 61 -14.73 -62.32 64.93
CA ALA A 61 -15.32 -60.98 65.03
C ALA A 61 -14.29 -59.85 64.81
N TRP A 62 -13.07 -59.99 65.34
CA TRP A 62 -11.97 -59.06 65.08
C TRP A 62 -11.54 -59.08 63.61
N GLU A 63 -11.42 -60.25 62.98
CA GLU A 63 -11.09 -60.39 61.56
C GLU A 63 -12.17 -59.73 60.67
N LEU A 64 -13.45 -59.91 60.99
CA LEU A 64 -14.57 -59.25 60.30
C LEU A 64 -14.58 -57.73 60.53
N GLY A 65 -14.27 -57.27 61.75
CA GLY A 65 -14.19 -55.84 62.10
C GLY A 65 -13.03 -55.09 61.45
N VAL A 66 -11.95 -55.80 61.09
CA VAL A 66 -10.80 -55.24 60.35
C VAL A 66 -11.04 -55.20 58.83
N GLU A 67 -11.93 -56.04 58.29
CA GLU A 67 -12.21 -56.16 56.85
C GLU A 67 -12.50 -54.82 56.13
N PRO A 68 -13.33 -53.88 56.66
CA PRO A 68 -13.56 -52.60 56.01
C PRO A 68 -12.27 -51.79 55.84
N TYR A 69 -11.42 -51.76 56.87
CA TYR A 69 -10.15 -51.04 56.85
C TYR A 69 -9.16 -51.65 55.84
N LYS A 70 -9.16 -52.98 55.66
CA LYS A 70 -8.36 -53.59 54.59
C LYS A 70 -8.80 -53.08 53.22
N CYS A 71 -10.10 -52.99 52.99
CA CYS A 71 -10.65 -52.64 51.68
C CYS A 71 -10.63 -51.13 51.38
N ASP A 72 -10.74 -50.27 52.39
CA ASP A 72 -10.38 -48.85 52.25
C ASP A 72 -8.88 -48.68 51.96
N ASN A 73 -7.99 -49.42 52.64
CA ASN A 73 -6.56 -49.41 52.31
C ASN A 73 -6.28 -49.91 50.88
N SER A 74 -6.95 -50.99 50.43
CA SER A 74 -6.84 -51.48 49.05
C SER A 74 -7.30 -50.45 48.02
N ARG A 75 -8.39 -49.70 48.30
CA ARG A 75 -8.86 -48.63 47.42
C ARG A 75 -7.88 -47.44 47.41
N LEU A 76 -7.46 -46.97 48.57
CA LEU A 76 -6.51 -45.85 48.71
C LEU A 76 -5.15 -46.16 48.08
N LEU A 77 -4.67 -47.42 48.13
CA LEU A 77 -3.47 -47.84 47.42
C LEU A 77 -3.65 -47.76 45.89
N ALA A 78 -4.79 -48.17 45.35
CA ALA A 78 -5.09 -48.05 43.93
C ALA A 78 -5.18 -46.58 43.49
N GLU A 79 -5.96 -45.74 44.21
CA GLU A 79 -6.10 -44.30 43.96
C GLU A 79 -4.73 -43.58 44.02
N CYS A 80 -3.90 -43.89 45.03
CA CYS A 80 -2.56 -43.32 45.18
C CYS A 80 -1.61 -43.72 44.03
N ASN A 81 -1.69 -44.96 43.56
CA ASN A 81 -0.88 -45.45 42.45
C ASN A 81 -1.34 -44.87 41.10
N GLU A 82 -2.64 -44.73 40.86
CA GLU A 82 -3.17 -44.03 39.68
C GLU A 82 -2.75 -42.56 39.64
N LEU A 83 -2.83 -41.85 40.77
CA LEU A 83 -2.37 -40.47 40.91
C LEU A 83 -0.86 -40.34 40.69
N HIS A 84 -0.05 -41.28 41.16
CA HIS A 84 1.39 -41.33 40.86
C HIS A 84 1.65 -41.54 39.37
N LEU A 85 0.92 -42.44 38.71
CA LEU A 85 1.04 -42.68 37.27
C LEU A 85 0.65 -41.45 36.43
N GLU A 86 -0.44 -40.75 36.77
CA GLU A 86 -0.80 -39.53 36.04
C GLU A 86 0.14 -38.35 36.34
N LEU A 87 0.64 -38.20 37.58
CA LEU A 87 1.70 -37.23 37.88
C LEU A 87 2.95 -37.46 37.03
N ILE A 88 3.36 -38.73 36.87
CA ILE A 88 4.48 -39.13 36.00
C ILE A 88 4.17 -38.84 34.53
N LYS A 89 2.95 -39.14 34.04
CA LYS A 89 2.52 -38.81 32.66
C LYS A 89 2.50 -37.31 32.41
N GLN A 90 2.09 -36.49 33.38
CA GLN A 90 2.13 -35.02 33.27
C GLN A 90 3.56 -34.48 33.30
N GLN A 91 4.44 -35.03 34.15
CA GLN A 91 5.86 -34.71 34.13
C GLN A 91 6.50 -35.03 32.76
N ASP A 92 6.18 -36.19 32.18
CA ASP A 92 6.64 -36.59 30.84
C ASP A 92 6.13 -35.63 29.75
N LYS A 93 4.84 -35.25 29.76
CA LYS A 93 4.24 -34.26 28.84
C LYS A 93 4.99 -32.92 28.94
N HIS A 94 5.26 -32.43 30.16
CA HIS A 94 6.00 -31.20 30.38
C HIS A 94 7.46 -31.28 29.92
N ILE A 95 8.15 -32.41 30.15
CA ILE A 95 9.53 -32.61 29.68
C ILE A 95 9.58 -32.59 28.15
N LEU A 96 8.70 -33.35 27.48
CA LEU A 96 8.62 -33.38 26.02
C LEU A 96 8.39 -31.99 25.44
N ALA A 97 7.35 -31.28 25.91
CA ALA A 97 7.04 -29.92 25.47
C ALA A 97 8.21 -28.94 25.74
N ASN A 98 8.92 -29.07 26.87
CA ASN A 98 10.10 -28.25 27.15
C ASN A 98 11.26 -28.55 26.19
N THR A 99 11.47 -29.82 25.82
CA THR A 99 12.50 -30.19 24.83
C THR A 99 12.16 -29.80 23.40
N GLU A 100 10.88 -29.84 23.02
CA GLU A 100 10.38 -29.33 21.73
C GLU A 100 10.52 -27.81 21.65
N LEU A 101 10.09 -27.07 22.67
CA LEU A 101 10.27 -25.62 22.72
C LEU A 101 11.76 -25.24 22.67
N ARG A 102 12.65 -25.95 23.40
CA ARG A 102 14.10 -25.74 23.29
C ARG A 102 14.65 -26.10 21.91
N SER A 103 14.11 -27.11 21.23
CA SER A 103 14.57 -27.47 19.88
C SER A 103 14.14 -26.43 18.85
N ARG A 104 12.89 -25.96 18.93
CA ARG A 104 12.38 -24.89 18.06
C ARG A 104 13.07 -23.56 18.31
N VAL A 105 13.38 -23.20 19.56
CA VAL A 105 14.19 -22.01 19.89
C VAL A 105 15.59 -22.10 19.26
N ARG A 106 16.29 -23.23 19.36
CA ARG A 106 17.62 -23.39 18.74
C ARG A 106 17.57 -23.34 17.21
N SER A 107 16.55 -23.93 16.59
CA SER A 107 16.35 -23.82 15.13
C SER A 107 16.04 -22.37 14.72
N LEU A 108 15.10 -21.70 15.41
CA LEU A 108 14.77 -20.29 15.15
C LEU A 108 15.95 -19.34 15.38
N GLN A 109 16.83 -19.62 16.34
CA GLN A 109 18.05 -18.84 16.56
C GLN A 109 19.04 -18.95 15.39
N ALA A 110 19.20 -20.15 14.82
CA ALA A 110 20.04 -20.34 13.63
C ALA A 110 19.37 -19.80 12.35
N GLU A 111 18.07 -20.02 12.16
CA GLU A 111 17.27 -19.42 11.07
C GLU A 111 17.40 -17.88 11.12
N LYS A 112 17.25 -17.28 12.31
CA LYS A 112 17.45 -15.84 12.55
C LYS A 112 18.86 -15.39 12.16
N LYS A 113 19.91 -16.04 12.69
CA LYS A 113 21.30 -15.67 12.39
C LYS A 113 21.62 -15.76 10.89
N GLN A 114 21.15 -16.80 10.21
CA GLN A 114 21.33 -16.95 8.76
C GLN A 114 20.57 -15.89 7.96
N LEU A 115 19.44 -15.39 8.45
CA LEU A 115 18.73 -14.25 7.87
C LEU A 115 19.47 -12.93 8.14
N GLU A 116 19.98 -12.71 9.35
CA GLU A 116 20.80 -11.53 9.69
C GLU A 116 22.09 -11.45 8.87
N GLU A 117 22.79 -12.57 8.67
CA GLU A 117 23.95 -12.67 7.78
C GLU A 117 23.59 -12.33 6.31
N LYS A 118 22.45 -12.84 5.82
CA LYS A 118 21.95 -12.55 4.46
C LYS A 118 21.54 -11.08 4.31
N CYS A 119 20.87 -10.50 5.31
CA CYS A 119 20.55 -9.08 5.35
C CYS A 119 21.82 -8.22 5.29
N ALA A 120 22.80 -8.48 6.17
CA ALA A 120 24.08 -7.77 6.18
C ALA A 120 24.85 -7.89 4.84
N GLN A 121 24.81 -9.07 4.20
CA GLN A 121 25.39 -9.27 2.88
C GLN A 121 24.66 -8.45 1.79
N THR A 122 23.33 -8.38 1.83
CA THR A 122 22.56 -7.52 0.91
C THR A 122 22.80 -6.04 1.15
N GLU A 123 22.89 -5.58 2.40
CA GLU A 123 23.21 -4.18 2.73
C GLU A 123 24.61 -3.79 2.24
N SER A 124 25.63 -4.64 2.45
CA SER A 124 26.98 -4.38 1.95
C SER A 124 26.96 -4.21 0.43
N ARG A 125 26.21 -5.06 -0.28
CA ARG A 125 26.05 -4.99 -1.73
C ARG A 125 25.28 -3.75 -2.20
N VAL A 126 24.29 -3.28 -1.43
CA VAL A 126 23.60 -2.00 -1.68
C VAL A 126 24.57 -0.82 -1.49
N ARG A 127 25.37 -0.84 -0.41
CA ARG A 127 26.39 0.19 -0.13
C ARG A 127 27.48 0.24 -1.21
N GLU A 128 27.92 -0.90 -1.73
CA GLU A 128 28.85 -0.98 -2.88
C GLU A 128 28.27 -0.36 -4.15
N LEU A 129 27.00 -0.66 -4.46
CA LEU A 129 26.31 -0.09 -5.63
C LEU A 129 26.08 1.43 -5.49
N GLN A 130 25.80 1.91 -4.28
CA GLN A 130 25.69 3.34 -3.96
C GLN A 130 27.05 4.06 -4.11
N ALA A 131 28.13 3.51 -3.55
CA ALA A 131 29.48 4.06 -3.67
C ALA A 131 29.96 4.15 -5.14
N GLY A 132 29.58 3.17 -5.96
CA GLY A 132 29.80 3.23 -7.41
C GLY A 132 29.13 4.45 -8.07
N SER A 133 27.92 4.81 -7.64
CA SER A 133 27.14 5.92 -8.22
C SER A 133 27.71 7.31 -7.93
N ASP A 134 28.36 7.53 -6.78
CA ASP A 134 28.86 8.86 -6.42
C ASP A 134 30.25 9.17 -6.98
N SER A 135 31.03 8.14 -7.33
CA SER A 135 32.33 8.28 -8.02
C SER A 135 32.27 9.06 -9.35
N VAL A 136 31.09 9.17 -9.96
CA VAL A 136 30.85 9.79 -11.27
C VAL A 136 30.66 11.32 -11.19
N LYS A 137 30.37 11.89 -10.00
CA LYS A 137 29.93 13.29 -9.86
C LYS A 137 31.06 14.31 -9.66
N THR A 138 32.29 13.88 -9.33
CA THR A 138 33.37 14.76 -8.84
C THR A 138 34.61 14.86 -9.74
N ARG A 139 34.43 15.00 -11.07
CA ARG A 139 35.49 15.45 -12.00
C ARG A 139 34.94 16.34 -13.13
N LYS A 140 34.98 17.67 -12.94
CA LYS A 140 34.74 18.67 -13.99
C LYS A 140 35.60 19.91 -13.75
N ASN A 141 36.11 20.51 -14.84
CA ASN A 141 37.08 21.63 -14.93
C ASN A 141 38.52 21.20 -14.60
N SER A 142 39.46 21.03 -15.55
CA SER A 142 39.94 22.08 -16.46
C SER A 142 40.60 21.57 -17.77
N VAL A 143 40.54 22.41 -18.81
CA VAL A 143 41.49 22.66 -19.93
C VAL A 143 42.80 21.81 -19.90
N ASN A 144 43.22 21.08 -20.95
CA ASN A 144 43.58 21.62 -22.27
C ASN A 144 43.61 20.63 -23.48
N THR A 145 43.79 21.23 -24.67
CA THR A 145 44.02 20.75 -26.06
C THR A 145 44.69 19.40 -26.39
N GLN A 146 44.24 18.84 -27.53
CA GLN A 146 44.95 18.02 -28.55
C GLN A 146 45.63 16.70 -28.08
N ARG A 147 45.21 15.52 -28.55
CA ARG A 147 45.19 15.08 -29.96
C ARG A 147 44.10 14.02 -30.24
N LYS A 148 43.62 13.95 -31.48
CA LYS A 148 42.88 12.77 -31.99
C LYS A 148 43.84 11.61 -32.28
N PRO A 149 43.37 10.37 -32.18
CA PRO A 149 43.45 9.49 -33.35
C PRO A 149 42.05 9.10 -33.88
N PHE A 150 42.08 8.39 -35.01
CA PHE A 150 41.02 8.06 -35.96
C PHE A 150 39.63 7.66 -35.43
N ILE A 151 38.63 7.92 -36.28
CA ILE A 151 37.24 7.46 -36.17
C ILE A 151 37.15 5.99 -36.63
N SER A 152 36.33 5.19 -35.95
CA SER A 152 35.58 4.10 -36.61
C SER A 152 34.15 4.06 -36.06
N THR A 153 33.15 4.09 -36.95
CA THR A 153 31.73 4.20 -36.61
C THR A 153 31.10 2.81 -36.48
N VAL A 154 31.02 2.28 -35.26
CA VAL A 154 30.18 1.11 -34.92
C VAL A 154 29.37 1.41 -33.67
N ARG A 155 28.10 0.97 -33.65
CA ARG A 155 27.13 1.24 -32.57
C ARG A 155 27.49 0.44 -31.30
N PRO A 156 27.43 1.02 -30.09
CA PRO A 156 27.45 0.26 -28.84
C PRO A 156 26.07 -0.38 -28.57
N GLY A 157 25.71 -1.36 -29.39
CA GLY A 157 24.46 -2.11 -29.28
C GLY A 157 24.70 -3.53 -28.74
N THR A 158 25.09 -3.65 -27.47
CA THR A 158 25.34 -4.94 -26.82
C THR A 158 24.74 -5.04 -25.43
N PHE A 159 24.12 -6.19 -25.17
CA PHE A 159 23.57 -6.58 -23.88
C PHE A 159 24.63 -6.53 -22.77
N PHE A 160 24.22 -6.08 -21.57
CA PHE A 160 24.82 -6.58 -20.34
C PHE A 160 24.43 -8.06 -20.15
N GLN A 161 25.27 -8.97 -20.67
CA GLN A 161 25.34 -10.32 -20.10
C GLN A 161 26.25 -10.28 -18.86
N PRO A 162 25.83 -10.83 -17.71
CA PRO A 162 26.75 -11.00 -16.59
C PRO A 162 27.85 -12.02 -16.97
N PRO A 163 29.13 -11.76 -16.64
CA PRO A 163 30.23 -12.62 -17.06
C PRO A 163 30.18 -13.99 -16.38
N LYS A 164 30.19 -15.06 -17.19
CA LYS A 164 30.36 -16.45 -16.73
C LYS A 164 31.82 -16.67 -16.25
N CYS A 165 32.15 -16.37 -14.99
CA CYS A 165 33.58 -16.36 -14.58
C CYS A 165 34.29 -17.73 -14.61
N CYS A 166 33.58 -18.86 -14.41
CA CYS A 166 34.23 -20.11 -13.99
C CYS A 166 33.71 -21.40 -14.67
N GLU A 167 33.57 -21.42 -16.01
CA GLU A 167 33.45 -22.68 -16.77
C GLU A 167 34.24 -22.64 -18.09
N GLN A 168 35.57 -22.74 -18.01
CA GLN A 168 36.44 -23.43 -18.97
C GLN A 168 37.88 -23.48 -18.42
N GLY A 169 38.61 -24.57 -18.70
CA GLY A 169 39.96 -24.78 -18.21
C GLY A 169 41.05 -24.41 -19.23
N MET A 170 42.31 -24.65 -18.84
CA MET A 170 43.53 -24.61 -19.66
C MET A 170 43.99 -23.21 -20.13
N GLN A 171 44.88 -22.58 -19.35
CA GLN A 171 46.29 -22.44 -19.74
C GLN A 171 47.19 -22.07 -18.54
N PRO A 172 48.52 -22.28 -18.61
CA PRO A 172 49.43 -22.08 -17.49
C PRO A 172 50.29 -20.81 -17.60
N GLN A 173 50.34 -19.99 -16.54
CA GLN A 173 51.56 -19.50 -15.87
C GLN A 173 51.26 -18.39 -14.85
N GLY A 174 51.78 -18.54 -13.62
CA GLY A 174 52.37 -17.41 -12.89
C GLY A 174 51.47 -16.31 -12.30
N LEU A 175 50.27 -16.59 -11.79
CA LEU A 175 49.55 -15.82 -10.73
C LEU A 175 48.25 -16.56 -10.37
N PRO A 176 47.77 -16.58 -9.10
CA PRO A 176 46.51 -17.24 -8.74
C PRO A 176 45.30 -16.34 -9.08
N PRO A 177 44.36 -16.79 -9.95
CA PRO A 177 43.17 -16.03 -10.26
C PRO A 177 42.10 -16.20 -9.16
N THR A 178 42.22 -15.45 -8.07
CA THR A 178 41.10 -15.25 -7.13
C THR A 178 40.00 -14.44 -7.83
N CYS A 179 39.16 -15.11 -8.64
CA CYS A 179 37.97 -14.47 -9.22
C CYS A 179 37.04 -14.04 -8.07
N ARG A 180 36.99 -12.73 -7.81
CA ARG A 180 36.01 -12.07 -6.92
C ARG A 180 34.58 -12.12 -7.51
N CYS A 181 34.19 -13.19 -8.20
CA CYS A 181 32.79 -13.39 -8.54
C CYS A 181 31.98 -13.67 -7.27
N PRO A 182 30.69 -13.27 -7.23
CA PRO A 182 29.74 -13.81 -6.27
C PRO A 182 29.63 -15.35 -6.32
N CYS A 183 30.02 -15.96 -7.45
CA CYS A 183 29.84 -17.37 -7.77
C CYS A 183 30.62 -18.38 -6.92
N ASN A 184 31.70 -17.95 -6.24
CA ASN A 184 32.46 -18.80 -5.31
C ASN A 184 32.16 -18.45 -3.83
N GLN A 185 31.78 -17.21 -3.55
CA GLN A 185 31.41 -16.76 -2.19
C GLN A 185 30.14 -17.46 -1.69
N MET A 186 29.12 -17.64 -2.55
CA MET A 186 27.89 -18.35 -2.16
C MET A 186 28.18 -19.79 -1.71
N LYS A 187 28.98 -20.54 -2.48
CA LYS A 187 29.38 -21.92 -2.14
C LYS A 187 30.11 -22.03 -0.80
N GLN A 188 30.87 -21.00 -0.40
CA GLN A 188 31.54 -20.96 0.89
C GLN A 188 30.56 -20.68 2.05
N THR A 189 29.57 -19.80 1.86
CA THR A 189 28.52 -19.55 2.86
C THR A 189 27.55 -20.73 2.99
N ASP A 190 27.18 -21.40 1.89
CA ASP A 190 26.28 -22.57 1.90
C ASP A 190 26.85 -23.72 2.76
N VAL A 191 28.16 -23.96 2.69
CA VAL A 191 28.85 -24.99 3.49
C VAL A 191 28.90 -24.62 4.98
N LEU A 192 29.07 -23.34 5.31
CA LEU A 192 29.01 -22.88 6.71
C LEU A 192 27.60 -23.01 7.29
N HIS A 193 26.57 -22.70 6.50
CA HIS A 193 25.17 -22.86 6.90
C HIS A 193 24.77 -24.33 7.09
N GLU A 194 25.28 -25.26 6.28
CA GLU A 194 25.09 -26.72 6.50
C GLU A 194 25.82 -27.22 7.76
N VAL A 195 27.03 -26.73 8.05
CA VAL A 195 27.74 -27.05 9.31
C VAL A 195 26.97 -26.55 10.53
N GLU A 196 26.44 -25.33 10.50
CA GLU A 196 25.62 -24.78 11.58
C GLU A 196 24.28 -25.53 11.73
N ARG A 197 23.61 -25.85 10.61
CA ARG A 197 22.38 -26.66 10.61
C ARG A 197 22.61 -28.02 11.27
N LEU A 198 23.72 -28.69 10.96
CA LEU A 198 24.10 -29.96 11.60
C LEU A 198 24.43 -29.81 13.09
N GLN A 199 25.09 -28.72 13.51
CA GLN A 199 25.31 -28.45 14.94
C GLN A 199 24.00 -28.28 15.71
N VAL A 200 23.00 -27.60 15.13
CA VAL A 200 21.67 -27.46 15.72
C VAL A 200 20.92 -28.80 15.74
N GLU A 201 20.99 -29.57 14.65
CA GLU A 201 20.38 -30.90 14.55
C GLU A 201 20.95 -31.87 15.61
N THR A 202 22.28 -31.92 15.77
CA THR A 202 22.95 -32.69 16.83
C THR A 202 22.52 -32.24 18.23
N LYS A 203 22.50 -30.92 18.52
CA LYS A 203 22.01 -30.38 19.81
C LYS A 203 20.53 -30.68 20.07
N ASN A 204 19.72 -30.79 19.02
CA ASN A 204 18.31 -31.15 19.13
C ASN A 204 18.12 -32.64 19.41
N GLN A 205 18.84 -33.52 18.72
CA GLN A 205 18.81 -34.96 18.94
C GLN A 205 19.36 -35.33 20.34
N GLN A 206 20.40 -34.64 20.82
CA GLN A 206 20.88 -34.77 22.22
C GLN A 206 19.78 -34.43 23.24
N GLY A 207 19.00 -33.37 22.99
CA GLY A 207 17.87 -33.01 23.86
C GLY A 207 16.77 -34.07 23.91
N VAL A 208 16.48 -34.74 22.79
CA VAL A 208 15.54 -35.87 22.72
C VAL A 208 16.08 -37.09 23.46
N ILE A 209 17.37 -37.39 23.31
CA ILE A 209 18.07 -38.46 24.05
C ILE A 209 17.94 -38.24 25.57
N ASP A 210 18.14 -37.02 26.05
CA ASP A 210 18.08 -36.74 27.48
C ASP A 210 16.64 -36.73 28.04
N ALA A 211 15.64 -36.34 27.24
CA ALA A 211 14.23 -36.57 27.57
C ALA A 211 13.89 -38.05 27.69
N LEU A 212 14.27 -38.87 26.69
CA LEU A 212 14.01 -40.32 26.70
C LEU A 212 14.72 -41.02 27.87
N LYS A 213 15.96 -40.64 28.20
CA LYS A 213 16.63 -41.09 29.44
C LYS A 213 15.83 -40.75 30.68
N HIS A 214 15.26 -39.54 30.78
CA HIS A 214 14.45 -39.16 31.94
C HIS A 214 13.17 -40.01 32.01
N GLN A 215 12.50 -40.28 30.90
CA GLN A 215 11.31 -41.12 30.86
C GLN A 215 11.62 -42.58 31.26
N VAL A 216 12.69 -43.18 30.72
CA VAL A 216 13.19 -44.50 31.13
C VAL A 216 13.51 -44.53 32.63
N ASN A 217 14.24 -43.53 33.14
CA ASN A 217 14.56 -43.41 34.56
C ASN A 217 13.30 -43.25 35.45
N SER A 218 12.25 -42.59 34.95
CA SER A 218 10.96 -42.45 35.65
C SER A 218 10.22 -43.79 35.69
N ARG A 219 10.12 -44.54 34.57
CA ARG A 219 9.61 -45.93 34.58
C ARG A 219 10.40 -46.79 35.55
N ASP A 220 11.73 -46.73 35.51
CA ASP A 220 12.60 -47.53 36.37
C ASP A 220 12.49 -47.17 37.87
N ARG A 221 12.10 -45.94 38.23
CA ARG A 221 11.78 -45.58 39.62
C ARG A 221 10.42 -46.12 40.02
N GLU A 222 9.43 -46.04 39.15
CA GLU A 222 8.06 -46.48 39.43
C GLU A 222 7.93 -48.01 39.52
N ILE A 223 8.59 -48.75 38.61
CA ILE A 223 8.70 -50.21 38.67
C ILE A 223 9.35 -50.66 39.99
N ARG A 224 10.33 -49.90 40.51
CA ARG A 224 10.91 -50.15 41.84
C ARG A 224 9.94 -49.80 42.96
N ARG A 225 9.31 -48.61 42.94
CA ARG A 225 8.31 -48.21 43.94
C ARG A 225 7.20 -49.26 44.10
N LEU A 226 6.65 -49.75 42.99
CA LEU A 226 5.64 -50.80 42.97
C LEU A 226 6.21 -52.18 43.36
N GLY A 227 7.45 -52.50 42.96
CA GLY A 227 8.15 -53.72 43.39
C GLY A 227 8.45 -53.76 44.90
N ASP A 228 8.82 -52.63 45.48
CA ASP A 228 9.12 -52.46 46.90
C ASP A 228 7.85 -52.60 47.77
N LEU A 229 6.66 -52.30 47.23
CA LEU A 229 5.37 -52.63 47.87
C LEU A 229 5.12 -54.14 48.01
N PHE A 230 5.87 -54.99 47.29
CA PHE A 230 5.83 -56.46 47.44
C PHE A 230 7.02 -57.01 48.27
N ALA A 231 7.90 -56.15 48.79
CA ALA A 231 8.99 -56.56 49.67
C ALA A 231 8.44 -57.12 50.98
N GLY A 232 8.79 -58.38 51.30
CA GLY A 232 8.24 -59.13 52.43
C GLY A 232 7.56 -60.45 52.05
N GLY A 233 7.46 -60.77 50.76
CA GLY A 233 7.09 -62.12 50.30
C GLY A 233 5.59 -62.41 50.21
N ARG A 234 4.73 -61.39 50.27
CA ARG A 234 3.29 -61.48 49.97
C ARG A 234 3.05 -61.03 48.51
N PRO A 235 2.63 -61.93 47.59
CA PRO A 235 2.30 -61.54 46.21
C PRO A 235 1.09 -60.59 46.14
N ALA A 236 0.98 -59.83 45.04
CA ALA A 236 -0.21 -59.02 44.74
C ALA A 236 -1.51 -59.84 44.85
N ALA A 237 -1.53 -61.04 44.25
CA ALA A 237 -2.64 -61.98 44.29
C ALA A 237 -2.91 -62.64 45.66
N ALA A 238 -2.14 -62.29 46.71
CA ALA A 238 -2.46 -62.59 48.11
C ALA A 238 -3.12 -61.38 48.79
N LEU A 239 -2.63 -60.16 48.55
CA LEU A 239 -3.30 -58.93 48.96
C LEU A 239 -4.72 -58.82 48.36
N ALA A 240 -4.90 -59.29 47.12
CA ALA A 240 -6.20 -59.40 46.44
C ALA A 240 -7.14 -60.49 47.00
N LYS A 241 -6.65 -61.36 47.90
CA LYS A 241 -7.46 -62.39 48.58
C LYS A 241 -7.76 -62.06 50.04
N ASP A 242 -6.95 -61.21 50.66
CA ASP A 242 -7.10 -60.83 52.06
C ASP A 242 -8.20 -59.77 52.29
N CYS A 243 -8.80 -59.22 51.22
CA CYS A 243 -9.93 -58.27 51.25
C CYS A 243 -10.91 -58.55 50.09
N CYS A 244 -12.20 -58.28 50.28
CA CYS A 244 -13.25 -58.48 49.27
C CYS A 244 -13.25 -57.51 48.05
N TYR A 245 -12.32 -56.55 47.97
CA TYR A 245 -12.24 -55.54 46.92
C TYR A 245 -11.48 -56.02 45.67
N ARG A 246 -12.19 -56.20 44.54
CA ARG A 246 -11.66 -56.77 43.28
C ARG A 246 -10.65 -55.88 42.51
N GLY A 247 -10.19 -54.77 43.07
CA GLY A 247 -9.29 -53.81 42.41
C GLY A 247 -7.79 -54.05 42.62
N VAL A 248 -7.39 -55.07 43.40
CA VAL A 248 -5.99 -55.24 43.83
C VAL A 248 -5.12 -55.97 42.79
N ASP A 249 -5.72 -56.76 41.90
CA ASP A 249 -4.99 -57.46 40.82
C ASP A 249 -4.33 -56.50 39.80
N VAL A 250 -4.78 -55.24 39.76
CA VAL A 250 -4.30 -54.19 38.83
C VAL A 250 -2.80 -53.92 38.99
N LEU A 251 -2.25 -53.98 40.22
CA LEU A 251 -0.85 -53.61 40.48
C LEU A 251 0.18 -54.52 39.81
N GLY A 252 -0.18 -55.79 39.55
CA GLY A 252 0.66 -56.68 38.74
C GLY A 252 0.70 -56.24 37.27
N HIS A 253 -0.47 -55.90 36.74
CA HIS A 253 -0.64 -55.42 35.37
C HIS A 253 0.01 -54.05 35.14
N ASP A 254 -0.04 -53.15 36.13
CA ASP A 254 0.66 -51.86 36.10
C ASP A 254 2.17 -52.05 35.95
N VAL A 255 2.77 -52.96 36.73
CA VAL A 255 4.20 -53.28 36.66
C VAL A 255 4.57 -53.89 35.30
N GLU A 256 3.77 -54.80 34.75
CA GLU A 256 3.97 -55.35 33.40
C GLU A 256 3.86 -54.26 32.32
N THR A 257 2.87 -53.38 32.42
CA THR A 257 2.64 -52.27 31.49
C THR A 257 3.79 -51.26 31.53
N LEU A 258 4.25 -50.88 32.72
CA LEU A 258 5.42 -50.01 32.89
C LEU A 258 6.71 -50.64 32.36
N GLN A 259 6.86 -51.97 32.46
CA GLN A 259 7.98 -52.69 31.87
C GLN A 259 7.93 -52.70 30.34
N GLN A 260 6.73 -52.87 29.75
CA GLN A 260 6.53 -52.74 28.30
C GLN A 260 6.81 -51.30 27.81
N GLU A 261 6.29 -50.28 28.50
CA GLU A 261 6.60 -48.87 28.22
C GLU A 261 8.10 -48.60 28.31
N LYS A 262 8.77 -49.11 29.37
CA LYS A 262 10.22 -48.97 29.55
C LYS A 262 10.98 -49.55 28.36
N VAL A 263 10.65 -50.77 27.90
CA VAL A 263 11.33 -51.40 26.75
C VAL A 263 11.11 -50.58 25.47
N ALA A 264 9.89 -50.10 25.22
CA ALA A 264 9.60 -49.24 24.06
C ALA A 264 10.33 -47.88 24.12
N LEU A 265 10.47 -47.29 25.31
CA LEU A 265 11.25 -46.07 25.53
C LEU A 265 12.77 -46.32 25.39
N GLN A 266 13.27 -47.48 25.80
CA GLN A 266 14.66 -47.89 25.60
C GLN A 266 14.99 -48.11 24.12
N GLN A 267 14.07 -48.70 23.34
CA GLN A 267 14.21 -48.82 21.88
C GLN A 267 14.30 -47.44 21.21
N LYS A 268 13.35 -46.55 21.50
CA LYS A 268 13.37 -45.15 21.02
C LYS A 268 14.63 -44.39 21.43
N LEU A 269 15.14 -44.64 22.64
CA LEU A 269 16.41 -44.08 23.11
C LEU A 269 17.59 -44.57 22.24
N THR A 270 17.67 -45.87 21.94
CA THR A 270 18.73 -46.39 21.05
C THR A 270 18.62 -45.86 19.62
N GLU A 271 17.41 -45.74 19.05
CA GLU A 271 17.18 -45.13 17.74
C GLU A 271 17.61 -43.67 17.70
N ALA A 272 17.29 -42.89 18.74
CA ALA A 272 17.71 -41.50 18.88
C ALA A 272 19.23 -41.37 19.03
N GLN A 273 19.87 -42.26 19.80
CA GLN A 273 21.33 -42.33 19.95
C GLN A 273 22.02 -42.64 18.63
N GLU A 274 21.55 -43.64 17.87
CA GLU A 274 22.08 -43.94 16.54
C GLU A 274 21.91 -42.75 15.58
N SER A 275 20.76 -42.08 15.59
CA SER A 275 20.52 -40.90 14.76
C SER A 275 21.48 -39.76 15.10
N HIS A 276 21.66 -39.47 16.38
CA HIS A 276 22.64 -38.50 16.90
C HIS A 276 24.08 -38.86 16.51
N GLU A 277 24.47 -40.13 16.58
CA GLU A 277 25.80 -40.55 16.13
C GLU A 277 25.97 -40.38 14.62
N ARG A 278 24.95 -40.65 13.81
CA ARG A 278 25.00 -40.44 12.34
C ARG A 278 25.18 -38.96 12.00
N THR A 279 24.46 -38.04 12.64
CA THR A 279 24.59 -36.58 12.41
C THR A 279 25.91 -36.05 12.95
N ALA A 280 26.31 -36.43 14.17
CA ALA A 280 27.58 -36.05 14.76
C ALA A 280 28.76 -36.51 13.88
N ARG A 281 28.78 -37.77 13.42
CA ARG A 281 29.82 -38.27 12.49
C ARG A 281 29.85 -37.50 11.16
N LYS A 282 28.72 -36.99 10.66
CA LYS A 282 28.68 -36.10 9.47
C LYS A 282 29.32 -34.75 9.77
N LEU A 283 29.00 -34.16 10.93
CA LEU A 283 29.56 -32.90 11.41
C LEU A 283 31.09 -32.99 11.63
N THR A 284 31.59 -34.04 12.29
CA THR A 284 33.04 -34.23 12.50
C THR A 284 33.78 -34.30 11.17
N ARG A 285 33.28 -35.07 10.19
CA ARG A 285 33.87 -35.19 8.85
C ARG A 285 33.92 -33.87 8.07
N LEU A 286 32.97 -32.95 8.30
CA LEU A 286 33.01 -31.60 7.72
C LEU A 286 34.02 -30.70 8.45
N SER A 287 34.08 -30.79 9.79
CA SER A 287 35.08 -30.08 10.59
C SER A 287 36.52 -30.51 10.25
N GLU A 288 36.77 -31.81 10.12
CA GLU A 288 38.06 -32.39 9.72
C GLU A 288 38.49 -31.90 8.33
N LYS A 289 37.56 -31.89 7.36
CA LYS A 289 37.81 -31.36 6.02
C LYS A 289 38.12 -29.86 6.02
N ASN A 290 37.37 -29.07 6.79
CA ASN A 290 37.65 -27.63 6.90
C ASN A 290 39.03 -27.37 7.54
N GLN A 291 39.37 -28.07 8.63
CA GLN A 291 40.70 -27.97 9.24
C GLN A 291 41.84 -28.42 8.31
N GLN A 292 41.58 -29.38 7.42
CA GLN A 292 42.57 -29.82 6.42
C GLN A 292 42.74 -28.76 5.33
N LEU A 293 41.64 -28.21 4.80
CA LEU A 293 41.69 -27.11 3.83
C LEU A 293 42.34 -25.85 4.41
N GLU A 294 42.13 -25.53 5.69
CA GLU A 294 42.84 -24.44 6.36
C GLU A 294 44.36 -24.68 6.46
N LYS A 295 44.81 -25.92 6.70
CA LYS A 295 46.25 -26.24 6.70
C LYS A 295 46.84 -26.07 5.31
N GLU A 296 46.17 -26.59 4.29
CA GLU A 296 46.58 -26.46 2.89
C GLU A 296 46.64 -24.99 2.47
N LEU A 297 45.65 -24.16 2.84
CA LEU A 297 45.69 -22.71 2.62
C LEU A 297 46.88 -22.04 3.32
N ARG A 298 47.13 -22.34 4.60
CA ARG A 298 48.31 -21.82 5.32
C ARG A 298 49.62 -22.29 4.69
N GLU A 299 49.69 -23.50 4.16
CA GLU A 299 50.86 -23.99 3.42
C GLU A 299 51.06 -23.23 2.10
N PHE A 300 49.99 -22.96 1.35
CA PHE A 300 50.04 -22.12 0.15
C PHE A 300 50.44 -20.67 0.47
N GLU A 301 49.92 -20.06 1.54
CA GLU A 301 50.32 -18.72 2.01
C GLU A 301 51.82 -18.69 2.37
N ASN A 302 52.31 -19.69 3.12
CA ASN A 302 53.72 -19.81 3.47
C ASN A 302 54.63 -20.04 2.25
N VAL A 303 54.15 -20.69 1.19
CA VAL A 303 54.86 -20.83 -0.08
C VAL A 303 54.85 -19.52 -0.86
N ALA A 304 53.71 -18.82 -0.93
CA ALA A 304 53.58 -17.53 -1.60
C ALA A 304 54.51 -16.47 -0.97
N LEU A 305 54.49 -16.33 0.36
CA LEU A 305 55.37 -15.41 1.10
C LEU A 305 56.86 -15.72 0.89
N LYS A 306 57.24 -16.99 0.77
CA LYS A 306 58.62 -17.37 0.43
C LYS A 306 58.99 -16.93 -0.98
N VAL A 307 58.16 -17.23 -1.97
CA VAL A 307 58.37 -16.81 -3.37
C VAL A 307 58.43 -15.29 -3.50
N GLU A 308 57.58 -14.56 -2.78
CA GLU A 308 57.62 -13.09 -2.72
C GLU A 308 58.90 -12.57 -2.05
N SER A 309 59.34 -13.18 -0.95
CA SER A 309 60.61 -12.81 -0.30
C SER A 309 61.83 -13.10 -1.19
N GLU A 310 61.84 -14.22 -1.93
CA GLU A 310 62.87 -14.55 -2.90
C GLU A 310 62.85 -13.57 -4.09
N ALA A 311 61.66 -13.19 -4.59
CA ALA A 311 61.54 -12.17 -5.64
C ALA A 311 62.06 -10.80 -5.18
N ASN A 312 61.70 -10.35 -3.97
CA ASN A 312 62.16 -9.09 -3.40
C ASN A 312 63.67 -9.07 -3.15
N LEU A 313 64.27 -10.19 -2.71
CA LEU A 313 65.73 -10.33 -2.59
C LEU A 313 66.42 -10.27 -3.96
N ASN A 314 65.86 -10.90 -4.99
CA ASN A 314 66.38 -10.83 -6.36
C ASN A 314 66.30 -9.40 -6.94
N ILE A 315 65.22 -8.66 -6.67
CA ILE A 315 65.07 -7.25 -7.05
C ILE A 315 66.14 -6.40 -6.36
N LEU A 316 66.32 -6.54 -5.04
CA LEU A 316 67.36 -5.85 -4.29
C LEU A 316 68.77 -6.15 -4.81
N GLU A 317 69.06 -7.39 -5.20
CA GLU A 317 70.37 -7.73 -5.80
C GLU A 317 70.55 -7.10 -7.18
N CYS A 318 69.49 -7.02 -8.00
CA CYS A 318 69.48 -6.32 -9.27
C CYS A 318 69.67 -4.81 -9.12
N ASP A 319 69.00 -4.16 -8.15
CA ASP A 319 69.18 -2.74 -7.87
C ASP A 319 70.57 -2.43 -7.32
N ARG A 320 71.16 -3.35 -6.54
CA ARG A 320 72.57 -3.26 -6.13
C ARG A 320 73.51 -3.32 -7.33
N LYS A 321 73.26 -4.24 -8.28
CA LYS A 321 74.03 -4.37 -9.53
C LYS A 321 73.87 -3.12 -10.42
N ASN A 322 72.66 -2.57 -10.54
CA ASN A 322 72.41 -1.31 -11.24
C ASN A 322 73.14 -0.12 -10.58
N SER A 323 73.17 -0.07 -9.24
CA SER A 323 73.91 0.93 -8.48
C SER A 323 75.43 0.81 -8.71
N ASP A 324 75.98 -0.41 -8.63
CA ASP A 324 77.39 -0.70 -8.93
C ASP A 324 77.76 -0.32 -10.39
N LEU A 325 76.83 -0.50 -11.34
CA LEU A 325 76.99 -0.07 -12.74
C LEU A 325 76.90 1.46 -12.91
N THR A 326 75.99 2.12 -12.18
CA THR A 326 75.86 3.59 -12.20
C THR A 326 77.08 4.26 -11.61
N VAL A 327 77.66 3.73 -10.53
CA VAL A 327 78.93 4.23 -9.97
C VAL A 327 80.08 4.05 -10.97
N LYS A 328 80.17 2.89 -11.64
CA LYS A 328 81.18 2.68 -12.71
C LYS A 328 80.99 3.62 -13.90
N LEU A 329 79.75 3.93 -14.27
CA LEU A 329 79.42 4.91 -15.31
C LEU A 329 79.80 6.33 -14.89
N GLN A 330 79.53 6.73 -13.63
CA GLN A 330 79.98 8.02 -13.10
C GLN A 330 81.51 8.12 -13.05
N GLN A 331 82.20 7.05 -12.66
CA GLN A 331 83.67 6.98 -12.70
C GLN A 331 84.23 7.08 -14.12
N SER A 332 83.59 6.44 -15.12
CA SER A 332 84.01 6.60 -16.52
C SER A 332 83.72 8.01 -17.06
N GLN A 333 82.60 8.64 -16.66
CA GLN A 333 82.30 10.04 -16.99
C GLN A 333 83.24 11.05 -16.30
N LEU A 334 83.70 10.78 -15.08
CA LEU A 334 84.74 11.58 -14.43
C LEU A 334 86.07 11.42 -15.16
N ARG A 335 86.47 10.20 -15.50
CA ARG A 335 87.70 9.93 -16.25
C ARG A 335 87.67 10.46 -17.70
N LEU A 336 86.48 10.56 -18.31
CA LEU A 336 86.27 11.30 -19.55
C LEU A 336 86.48 12.80 -19.33
N ARG A 337 85.87 13.41 -18.29
CA ARG A 337 86.10 14.83 -17.95
C ARG A 337 87.56 15.15 -17.60
N GLU A 338 88.27 14.22 -16.97
CA GLU A 338 89.72 14.32 -16.74
C GLU A 338 90.48 14.37 -18.07
N LEU A 339 90.20 13.44 -19.00
CA LEU A 339 90.80 13.42 -20.33
C LEU A 339 90.41 14.63 -21.19
N GLU A 340 89.17 15.11 -21.09
CA GLU A 340 88.69 16.35 -21.71
C GLU A 340 89.45 17.56 -21.14
N SER A 341 89.63 17.63 -19.81
CA SER A 341 90.39 18.72 -19.17
C SER A 341 91.88 18.69 -19.51
N LEU A 342 92.47 17.51 -19.66
CA LEU A 342 93.85 17.36 -20.14
C LEU A 342 93.98 17.76 -21.62
N LEU A 343 92.99 17.44 -22.46
CA LEU A 343 92.90 17.97 -23.83
C LEU A 343 92.74 19.49 -23.84
N GLU A 344 91.97 20.07 -22.91
CA GLU A 344 91.80 21.53 -22.80
C GLU A 344 93.09 22.23 -22.35
N VAL A 345 93.84 21.62 -21.42
CA VAL A 345 95.18 22.07 -21.02
C VAL A 345 96.17 21.95 -22.18
N CYS A 346 96.17 20.84 -22.92
CA CYS A 346 97.04 20.66 -24.10
C CYS A 346 96.71 21.63 -25.24
N LYS A 347 95.44 21.99 -25.46
CA LYS A 347 95.05 23.08 -26.36
C LYS A 347 95.52 24.44 -25.84
N SER A 348 95.42 24.68 -24.53
CA SER A 348 95.81 25.94 -23.89
C SER A 348 97.33 26.17 -23.93
N SER A 349 98.14 25.12 -23.92
CA SER A 349 99.61 25.21 -24.05
C SER A 349 100.12 25.56 -25.45
N ALA A 350 99.26 25.68 -26.46
CA ALA A 350 99.66 25.96 -27.84
C ALA A 350 99.97 27.46 -28.14
N GLY A 351 99.94 28.35 -27.14
CA GLY A 351 100.05 29.79 -27.33
C GLY A 351 101.10 30.50 -26.46
N LYS A 352 102.17 30.97 -27.10
CA LYS A 352 103.18 31.94 -26.61
C LYS A 352 104.14 31.48 -25.49
N ILE A 353 105.19 30.77 -25.89
CA ILE A 353 106.61 31.08 -25.59
C ILE A 353 107.39 30.55 -26.81
N HIS A 354 108.05 31.40 -27.60
CA HIS A 354 109.46 31.82 -27.46
C HIS A 354 110.45 30.62 -27.49
N GLN A 355 111.53 30.56 -28.27
CA GLN A 355 112.03 31.23 -29.50
C GLN A 355 113.47 30.71 -29.72
N LEU A 356 113.98 30.71 -30.96
CA LEU A 356 115.42 30.64 -31.34
C LEU A 356 116.20 29.31 -31.23
N SER A 357 117.31 29.25 -31.98
CA SER A 357 118.30 28.16 -32.18
C SER A 357 117.74 26.86 -32.78
N ASP A 358 117.90 26.53 -34.07
CA ASP A 358 119.05 26.57 -35.03
C ASP A 358 120.18 25.55 -34.80
N SER A 359 120.57 24.96 -35.94
CA SER A 359 121.90 24.41 -36.28
C SER A 359 122.47 23.20 -35.51
N SER A 360 122.26 22.03 -36.12
CA SER A 360 123.30 21.02 -36.46
C SER A 360 124.37 20.59 -35.43
N ALA A 361 124.43 19.29 -35.16
CA ALA A 361 125.67 18.50 -35.35
C ALA A 361 125.40 16.99 -35.43
N SER A 362 126.31 16.27 -36.07
CA SER A 362 126.31 14.82 -36.26
C SER A 362 127.14 14.06 -35.21
N SER A 363 126.73 12.83 -34.92
CA SER A 363 127.60 11.78 -34.34
C SER A 363 127.99 12.00 -32.84
N PRO A 364 128.97 11.29 -32.23
CA PRO A 364 128.59 10.23 -31.29
C PRO A 364 129.23 10.31 -29.88
N SER A 365 128.71 9.45 -28.99
CA SER A 365 129.34 8.93 -27.77
C SER A 365 129.45 9.82 -26.50
N SER A 366 129.43 9.13 -25.36
CA SER A 366 129.86 9.54 -24.00
C SER A 366 129.10 10.62 -23.20
N SER A 367 128.48 10.15 -22.10
CA SER A 367 128.48 10.72 -20.73
C SER A 367 127.87 12.12 -20.42
N TYR A 368 126.89 12.12 -19.48
CA TYR A 368 126.28 13.25 -18.75
C TYR A 368 125.38 14.20 -19.60
N PRO A 369 124.48 15.03 -18.99
CA PRO A 369 124.03 15.11 -17.59
C PRO A 369 122.50 14.80 -17.43
N SER A 370 121.90 15.20 -16.30
CA SER A 370 120.55 14.79 -15.86
C SER A 370 119.38 15.61 -16.43
N GLY A 371 118.21 14.97 -16.68
CA GLY A 371 116.91 15.68 -16.71
C GLY A 371 115.81 15.23 -17.69
N ALA A 372 115.39 13.96 -17.74
CA ALA A 372 114.32 13.52 -18.69
C ALA A 372 113.35 12.41 -18.19
N GLY A 373 113.32 12.09 -16.90
CA GLY A 373 112.75 10.81 -16.39
C GLY A 373 111.22 10.64 -16.34
N SER A 374 110.41 11.56 -16.88
CA SER A 374 108.95 11.54 -16.63
C SER A 374 108.13 10.68 -17.60
N VAL A 375 108.51 10.62 -18.89
CA VAL A 375 107.61 10.08 -19.94
C VAL A 375 107.66 8.55 -19.99
N ASP A 376 108.84 7.95 -19.85
CA ASP A 376 109.02 6.50 -19.93
C ASP A 376 108.28 5.77 -18.79
N VAL A 377 108.30 6.35 -17.58
CA VAL A 377 107.53 5.86 -16.41
C VAL A 377 106.03 5.84 -16.68
N THR A 378 105.48 6.85 -17.38
CA THR A 378 104.04 6.86 -17.71
C THR A 378 103.67 5.79 -18.74
N LEU A 379 104.53 5.53 -19.73
CA LEU A 379 104.30 4.48 -20.73
C LEU A 379 104.43 3.08 -20.12
N GLN A 380 105.44 2.86 -19.27
CA GLN A 380 105.66 1.60 -18.56
C GLN A 380 104.50 1.29 -17.60
N ASN A 381 103.98 2.29 -16.88
CA ASN A 381 102.79 2.15 -16.04
C ASN A 381 101.53 1.87 -16.86
N ALA A 382 101.36 2.48 -18.03
CA ALA A 382 100.23 2.19 -18.92
C ALA A 382 100.25 0.74 -19.44
N LEU A 383 101.42 0.25 -19.86
CA LEU A 383 101.60 -1.16 -20.27
C LEU A 383 101.34 -2.14 -19.13
N LYS A 384 101.85 -1.85 -17.92
CA LYS A 384 101.61 -2.66 -16.74
C LYS A 384 100.11 -2.71 -16.38
N LYS A 385 99.44 -1.56 -16.41
CA LYS A 385 97.99 -1.46 -16.17
C LYS A 385 97.16 -2.21 -17.22
N ALA A 386 97.54 -2.14 -18.50
CA ALA A 386 96.88 -2.92 -19.55
C ALA A 386 97.07 -4.44 -19.38
N ALA A 387 98.23 -4.88 -18.87
CA ALA A 387 98.45 -6.28 -18.50
C ALA A 387 97.60 -6.71 -17.29
N GLU A 388 97.51 -5.86 -16.27
CA GLU A 388 96.66 -6.08 -15.08
C GLU A 388 95.18 -6.14 -15.47
N GLU A 389 94.68 -5.18 -16.26
CA GLU A 389 93.31 -5.15 -16.83
C GLU A 389 93.04 -6.41 -17.68
N LYS A 390 93.99 -6.87 -18.50
CA LYS A 390 93.89 -8.16 -19.22
C LYS A 390 93.73 -9.35 -18.26
N THR A 391 94.51 -9.42 -17.17
CA THR A 391 94.35 -10.52 -16.20
C THR A 391 93.03 -10.45 -15.43
N GLN A 392 92.50 -9.26 -15.16
CA GLN A 392 91.18 -9.09 -14.54
C GLN A 392 90.06 -9.54 -15.49
N LEU A 393 90.13 -9.21 -16.78
CA LEU A 393 89.16 -9.67 -17.78
C LEU A 393 89.18 -11.21 -17.92
N TYR A 394 90.35 -11.85 -17.88
CA TYR A 394 90.45 -13.31 -17.87
C TYR A 394 89.87 -13.94 -16.59
N LYS A 395 90.01 -13.31 -15.42
CA LYS A 395 89.33 -13.75 -14.19
C LYS A 395 87.81 -13.63 -14.31
N GLN A 396 87.31 -12.46 -14.72
CA GLN A 396 85.87 -12.21 -14.90
C GLN A 396 85.25 -13.18 -15.91
N LEU A 397 85.93 -13.49 -17.02
CA LEU A 397 85.47 -14.48 -18.00
C LEU A 397 85.36 -15.90 -17.41
N ASN A 398 86.28 -16.29 -16.53
CA ASN A 398 86.22 -17.58 -15.85
C ASN A 398 85.11 -17.63 -14.80
N GLU A 399 84.94 -16.58 -13.99
CA GLU A 399 83.82 -16.48 -13.05
C GLU A 399 82.46 -16.50 -13.76
N LEU A 400 82.33 -15.85 -14.94
CA LEU A 400 81.10 -15.87 -15.73
C LEU A 400 80.78 -17.29 -16.23
N LYS A 401 81.78 -18.03 -16.73
CA LYS A 401 81.63 -19.45 -17.10
C LYS A 401 81.29 -20.35 -15.90
N GLU A 402 81.70 -19.97 -14.69
CA GLU A 402 81.36 -20.69 -13.47
C GLU A 402 79.92 -20.42 -13.02
N ARG A 403 79.49 -19.14 -13.05
CA ARG A 403 78.08 -18.74 -12.85
C ARG A 403 77.14 -19.41 -13.86
N GLU A 404 77.54 -19.49 -15.13
CA GLU A 404 76.80 -20.17 -16.20
C GLU A 404 76.57 -21.66 -15.88
N ARG A 405 77.62 -22.41 -15.49
CA ARG A 405 77.48 -23.81 -15.07
C ARG A 405 76.58 -24.00 -13.85
N ASN A 406 76.66 -23.09 -12.88
CA ASN A 406 75.83 -23.15 -11.68
C ASN A 406 74.34 -22.92 -12.02
N ILE A 407 74.03 -21.92 -12.85
CA ILE A 407 72.67 -21.65 -13.35
C ILE A 407 72.12 -22.84 -14.14
N LEU A 408 72.93 -23.49 -14.99
CA LEU A 408 72.53 -24.71 -15.70
C LEU A 408 72.24 -25.87 -14.73
N SER A 409 73.07 -26.06 -13.70
CA SER A 409 72.85 -27.07 -12.65
C SER A 409 71.55 -26.82 -11.87
N ASP A 410 71.26 -25.57 -11.53
CA ASP A 410 70.02 -25.22 -10.80
C ASP A 410 68.78 -25.30 -11.70
N TYR A 411 68.90 -24.97 -12.99
CA TYR A 411 67.85 -25.21 -13.97
C TYR A 411 67.49 -26.70 -14.07
N GLU A 412 68.47 -27.61 -14.06
CA GLU A 412 68.20 -29.06 -14.03
C GLU A 412 67.56 -29.53 -12.71
N LYS A 413 67.96 -28.96 -11.57
CA LYS A 413 67.32 -29.22 -10.26
C LYS A 413 65.86 -28.74 -10.23
N VAL A 414 65.57 -27.58 -10.81
CA VAL A 414 64.19 -27.05 -10.92
C VAL A 414 63.37 -27.90 -11.90
N LYS A 415 63.92 -28.23 -13.07
CA LYS A 415 63.29 -29.10 -14.08
C LYS A 415 62.93 -30.48 -13.52
N THR A 416 63.83 -31.09 -12.73
CA THR A 416 63.59 -32.40 -12.10
C THR A 416 62.66 -32.35 -10.87
N LYS A 417 62.57 -31.21 -10.17
CA LYS A 417 61.51 -30.97 -9.18
C LYS A 417 60.14 -30.82 -9.87
N TYR A 418 60.07 -30.05 -10.95
CA TYR A 418 58.85 -29.79 -11.70
C TYR A 418 58.25 -31.05 -12.35
N THR A 419 59.07 -31.92 -12.96
CA THR A 419 58.58 -33.20 -13.50
C THR A 419 58.02 -34.12 -12.42
N LYS A 420 58.68 -34.21 -11.25
CA LYS A 420 58.18 -34.97 -10.09
C LYS A 420 56.87 -34.40 -9.54
N LEU A 421 56.71 -33.07 -9.52
CA LEU A 421 55.47 -32.42 -9.08
C LEU A 421 54.32 -32.70 -10.07
N LYS A 422 54.58 -32.60 -11.38
CA LYS A 422 53.62 -32.95 -12.44
C LYS A 422 53.19 -34.42 -12.38
N GLN A 423 54.11 -35.34 -12.08
CA GLN A 423 53.80 -36.76 -11.88
C GLN A 423 52.91 -37.00 -10.66
N LYS A 424 53.17 -36.31 -9.53
CA LYS A 424 52.30 -36.38 -8.34
C LYS A 424 50.89 -35.85 -8.63
N TYR A 425 50.77 -34.74 -9.34
CA TYR A 425 49.47 -34.14 -9.67
C TYR A 425 48.60 -35.12 -10.49
N ALA A 426 49.18 -35.74 -11.53
CA ALA A 426 48.49 -36.74 -12.35
C ALA A 426 48.02 -37.98 -11.55
N ALA A 427 48.73 -38.37 -10.48
CA ALA A 427 48.30 -39.46 -9.60
C ALA A 427 47.14 -39.06 -8.67
N VAL A 428 47.05 -37.78 -8.29
CA VAL A 428 45.91 -37.25 -7.53
C VAL A 428 44.65 -37.17 -8.40
N ASP A 429 44.75 -36.70 -9.64
CA ASP A 429 43.64 -36.72 -10.61
C ASP A 429 43.10 -38.16 -10.82
N GLN A 430 43.99 -39.13 -11.03
CA GLN A 430 43.60 -40.52 -11.26
C GLN A 430 42.95 -41.20 -10.03
N THR A 431 43.38 -40.85 -8.81
CA THR A 431 42.75 -41.39 -7.58
C THR A 431 41.40 -40.73 -7.29
N HIS A 432 41.20 -39.47 -7.66
CA HIS A 432 39.89 -38.80 -7.58
C HIS A 432 38.84 -39.45 -8.48
N VAL A 433 39.21 -39.85 -9.71
CA VAL A 433 38.28 -40.53 -10.65
C VAL A 433 37.91 -41.93 -10.16
N SER A 434 38.86 -42.67 -9.59
CA SER A 434 38.64 -44.05 -9.11
C SER A 434 37.61 -44.12 -7.97
N HIS A 435 37.65 -43.19 -7.01
CA HIS A 435 36.74 -43.20 -5.86
C HIS A 435 35.28 -42.88 -6.20
N GLN A 436 34.95 -42.41 -7.41
CA GLN A 436 33.58 -42.06 -7.79
C GLN A 436 32.76 -43.24 -8.34
N GLN A 437 33.35 -44.45 -8.48
CA GLN A 437 32.70 -45.62 -9.10
C GLN A 437 32.17 -46.69 -8.12
N GLN A 438 32.11 -46.42 -6.81
CA GLN A 438 31.54 -47.36 -5.82
C GLN A 438 30.52 -46.72 -4.87
N ALA A 439 29.36 -46.34 -5.41
CA ALA A 439 28.14 -46.11 -4.62
C ALA A 439 26.87 -46.28 -5.47
N ASN A 440 25.99 -47.21 -5.11
CA ASN A 440 24.72 -47.47 -5.82
C ASN A 440 23.63 -46.39 -5.62
N ALA A 441 23.98 -45.24 -5.03
CA ALA A 441 23.08 -44.10 -4.81
C ALA A 441 22.98 -43.14 -6.01
N ALA A 442 23.79 -43.33 -7.06
CA ALA A 442 23.88 -42.37 -8.16
C ALA A 442 22.70 -42.39 -9.15
N HIS A 443 21.90 -43.45 -9.19
CA HIS A 443 20.94 -43.65 -10.28
C HIS A 443 19.67 -42.79 -10.17
N GLU A 444 19.11 -42.64 -8.97
CA GLU A 444 17.94 -41.77 -8.72
C GLU A 444 18.30 -40.30 -8.95
N SER A 445 19.39 -39.82 -8.34
CA SER A 445 19.89 -38.46 -8.53
C SER A 445 20.24 -38.13 -9.99
N GLN A 446 20.61 -39.13 -10.81
CA GLN A 446 20.88 -38.94 -12.24
C GLN A 446 19.60 -38.80 -13.08
N LEU A 447 18.48 -39.40 -12.64
CA LEU A 447 17.17 -39.19 -13.25
C LEU A 447 16.59 -37.82 -12.86
N GLU A 448 16.70 -37.42 -11.60
CA GLU A 448 16.33 -36.07 -11.16
C GLU A 448 17.18 -34.99 -11.86
N LEU A 449 18.49 -35.18 -11.98
CA LEU A 449 19.37 -34.26 -12.72
C LEU A 449 19.01 -34.15 -14.21
N ARG A 450 18.50 -35.21 -14.84
CA ARG A 450 17.98 -35.14 -16.22
C ARG A 450 16.68 -34.36 -16.29
N SER A 451 15.71 -34.64 -15.42
CA SER A 451 14.46 -33.90 -15.33
C SER A 451 14.70 -32.40 -15.08
N LEU A 452 15.66 -32.07 -14.21
CA LEU A 452 16.08 -30.69 -13.96
C LEU A 452 16.79 -30.06 -15.16
N HIS A 453 17.63 -30.80 -15.91
CA HIS A 453 18.25 -30.28 -17.15
C HIS A 453 17.22 -30.00 -18.24
N GLU A 454 16.25 -30.90 -18.46
CA GLU A 454 15.17 -30.70 -19.44
C GLU A 454 14.31 -29.48 -19.06
N ARG A 455 13.95 -29.36 -17.77
CA ARG A 455 13.18 -28.23 -17.25
C ARG A 455 13.95 -26.91 -17.26
N CYS A 456 15.27 -26.94 -17.03
CA CYS A 456 16.14 -25.79 -17.25
C CYS A 456 16.22 -25.42 -18.74
N GLY A 457 16.34 -26.40 -19.65
CA GLY A 457 16.34 -26.17 -21.10
C GLY A 457 15.05 -25.49 -21.58
N GLU A 458 13.88 -25.96 -21.12
CA GLU A 458 12.60 -25.28 -21.35
C GLU A 458 12.61 -23.83 -20.86
N LEU A 459 13.13 -23.58 -19.65
CA LEU A 459 13.17 -22.24 -19.06
C LEU A 459 14.16 -21.31 -19.77
N GLU A 460 15.30 -21.82 -20.23
CA GLU A 460 16.24 -21.09 -21.08
C GLU A 460 15.61 -20.76 -22.44
N GLU A 461 14.84 -21.68 -23.04
CA GLU A 461 14.18 -21.43 -24.31
C GLU A 461 12.99 -20.45 -24.18
N LYS A 462 12.21 -20.54 -23.09
CA LYS A 462 11.20 -19.54 -22.72
C LYS A 462 11.83 -18.16 -22.49
N LEU A 463 12.96 -18.11 -21.78
CA LEU A 463 13.74 -16.88 -21.56
C LEU A 463 14.33 -16.33 -22.86
N ARG A 464 14.71 -17.19 -23.82
CA ARG A 464 15.14 -16.80 -25.17
C ARG A 464 13.99 -16.16 -25.95
N ARG A 465 12.82 -16.79 -25.99
CA ARG A 465 11.61 -16.24 -26.66
C ARG A 465 11.21 -14.89 -26.06
N MET A 466 11.16 -14.76 -24.72
CA MET A 466 10.90 -13.48 -24.03
C MET A 466 11.92 -12.39 -24.36
N LYS A 467 13.22 -12.74 -24.54
CA LYS A 467 14.24 -11.78 -25.01
C LYS A 467 13.98 -11.36 -26.45
N GLU A 468 13.72 -12.31 -27.35
CA GLU A 468 13.41 -12.04 -28.76
C GLU A 468 12.16 -11.16 -28.92
N GLU A 469 11.12 -11.37 -28.11
CA GLU A 469 9.92 -10.51 -28.08
C GLU A 469 10.23 -9.09 -27.56
N ARG A 470 10.91 -8.98 -26.42
CA ARG A 470 11.36 -7.68 -25.88
C ARG A 470 12.24 -6.92 -26.89
N ASP A 471 13.12 -7.61 -27.61
CA ASP A 471 14.02 -6.99 -28.59
C ASP A 471 13.26 -6.55 -29.86
N ARG A 472 12.21 -7.29 -30.26
CA ARG A 472 11.25 -6.82 -31.27
C ARG A 472 10.53 -5.57 -30.78
N PHE A 473 9.97 -5.55 -29.58
CA PHE A 473 9.29 -4.37 -29.02
C PHE A 473 10.22 -3.16 -28.88
N SER A 474 11.48 -3.35 -28.49
CA SER A 474 12.49 -2.29 -28.48
C SER A 474 12.77 -1.77 -29.90
N SER A 475 12.86 -2.67 -30.89
CA SER A 475 13.05 -2.29 -32.29
C SER A 475 11.85 -1.54 -32.86
N GLU A 476 10.63 -1.91 -32.45
CA GLU A 476 9.38 -1.23 -32.83
C GLU A 476 9.30 0.16 -32.19
N ALA A 477 9.65 0.28 -30.91
CA ALA A 477 9.75 1.56 -30.21
C ALA A 477 10.80 2.49 -30.84
N ASP A 478 11.96 1.96 -31.25
CA ASP A 478 12.97 2.75 -31.96
C ASP A 478 12.52 3.14 -33.38
N ARG A 479 11.78 2.30 -34.11
CA ARG A 479 11.14 2.70 -35.37
C ARG A 479 10.14 3.83 -35.18
N GLN A 480 9.24 3.71 -34.21
CA GLN A 480 8.27 4.75 -33.86
C GLN A 480 8.96 6.04 -33.42
N ARG A 481 10.04 5.94 -32.63
CA ARG A 481 10.86 7.10 -32.24
C ARG A 481 11.48 7.77 -33.46
N ASN A 482 12.00 6.99 -34.41
CA ASN A 482 12.57 7.53 -35.65
C ASN A 482 11.51 8.22 -36.51
N THR A 483 10.31 7.63 -36.72
CA THR A 483 9.23 8.28 -37.47
C THR A 483 8.76 9.57 -36.78
N VAL A 484 8.65 9.59 -35.46
CA VAL A 484 8.36 10.83 -34.70
C VAL A 484 9.46 11.88 -34.86
N THR A 485 10.74 11.52 -34.93
CA THR A 485 11.81 12.50 -35.24
C THR A 485 11.80 12.97 -36.69
N GLN A 486 11.27 12.16 -37.62
CA GLN A 486 11.14 12.54 -39.02
C GLN A 486 9.97 13.51 -39.22
N LEU A 487 8.78 13.17 -38.70
CA LEU A 487 7.61 14.07 -38.71
C LEU A 487 7.91 15.41 -38.03
N LYS A 488 8.78 15.42 -37.00
CA LYS A 488 9.26 16.66 -36.37
C LYS A 488 10.23 17.47 -37.21
N ARG A 489 10.99 16.87 -38.14
CA ARG A 489 11.77 17.63 -39.14
C ARG A 489 10.86 18.17 -40.22
N GLU A 490 9.99 17.33 -40.77
CA GLU A 490 9.01 17.72 -41.79
C GLU A 490 8.07 18.85 -41.32
N SER A 491 7.71 18.88 -40.02
CA SER A 491 7.03 20.02 -39.40
C SER A 491 7.89 21.29 -39.41
N VAL A 492 9.12 21.22 -38.91
CA VAL A 492 10.04 22.38 -38.82
C VAL A 492 10.42 22.91 -40.20
N GLU A 493 10.56 22.04 -41.19
CA GLU A 493 10.78 22.40 -42.60
C GLU A 493 9.57 23.17 -43.16
N LYS A 494 8.33 22.72 -42.90
CA LYS A 494 7.12 23.44 -43.29
C LYS A 494 6.86 24.73 -42.50
N ASP A 495 7.27 24.78 -41.23
CA ASP A 495 7.28 26.01 -40.45
C ASP A 495 8.29 27.03 -41.02
N HIS A 496 9.38 26.55 -41.64
CA HIS A 496 10.33 27.39 -42.39
C HIS A 496 9.73 27.88 -43.71
N GLU A 497 9.16 26.99 -44.54
CA GLU A 497 8.43 27.36 -45.78
C GLU A 497 7.34 28.41 -45.50
N LEU A 498 6.56 28.23 -44.43
CA LEU A 498 5.55 29.19 -43.97
C LEU A 498 6.14 30.50 -43.46
N SER A 499 7.39 30.54 -43.01
CA SER A 499 8.10 31.75 -42.62
C SER A 499 8.68 32.48 -43.84
N GLU A 500 9.19 31.74 -44.83
CA GLU A 500 9.68 32.28 -46.10
C GLU A 500 8.53 32.90 -46.91
N LEU A 501 7.41 32.20 -47.08
CA LEU A 501 6.19 32.73 -47.74
C LEU A 501 5.62 33.97 -47.02
N LYS A 502 5.72 34.04 -45.69
CA LYS A 502 5.36 35.25 -44.91
C LYS A 502 6.31 36.42 -45.18
N SER A 503 7.58 36.15 -45.47
CA SER A 503 8.57 37.19 -45.81
C SER A 503 8.37 37.75 -47.22
N GLU A 504 8.06 36.89 -48.20
CA GLU A 504 7.74 37.29 -49.58
C GLU A 504 6.49 38.19 -49.63
N LEU A 505 5.43 37.80 -48.91
CA LEU A 505 4.21 38.61 -48.76
C LEU A 505 4.45 39.98 -48.10
N HIS A 506 5.54 40.14 -47.34
CA HIS A 506 5.89 41.43 -46.73
C HIS A 506 6.66 42.34 -47.70
N MET A 507 7.46 41.76 -48.60
CA MET A 507 8.23 42.51 -49.60
C MET A 507 7.34 43.11 -50.70
N HIS A 508 6.22 42.46 -51.06
CA HIS A 508 5.33 42.90 -52.14
C HIS A 508 4.43 44.12 -51.85
N ARG A 509 4.58 44.79 -50.69
CA ARG A 509 3.69 45.90 -50.26
C ARG A 509 4.33 47.30 -50.27
N LYS A 510 5.42 47.54 -51.01
CA LYS A 510 6.16 48.82 -50.93
C LYS A 510 6.61 49.49 -52.25
N THR A 511 5.86 49.34 -53.34
CA THR A 511 6.10 50.07 -54.61
C THR A 511 4.81 50.42 -55.37
N ASN A 512 4.30 51.65 -55.22
CA ASN A 512 3.75 52.50 -56.31
C ASN A 512 2.99 53.74 -55.76
N ARG A 513 3.33 54.95 -56.23
CA ARG A 513 2.50 56.17 -56.14
C ARG A 513 2.97 57.33 -57.06
N PRO A 514 2.17 57.76 -58.06
CA PRO A 514 2.21 59.10 -58.69
C PRO A 514 1.38 60.13 -57.86
N SER A 515 1.56 61.46 -57.87
CA SER A 515 1.75 62.47 -58.94
C SER A 515 0.50 62.66 -59.82
N THR A 516 -0.03 63.85 -60.16
CA THR A 516 0.46 65.26 -60.01
C THR A 516 -0.66 66.28 -60.33
N CYS A 517 -0.56 67.54 -59.85
CA CYS A 517 -1.09 68.79 -60.49
C CYS A 517 -2.64 68.99 -60.64
N SER A 518 -3.20 70.22 -60.83
CA SER A 518 -2.73 71.62 -60.59
C SER A 518 -3.89 72.65 -60.70
N LEU A 519 -3.57 73.93 -60.42
CA LEU A 519 -4.17 75.20 -60.91
C LEU A 519 -5.53 75.72 -60.39
N GLY A 520 -5.56 77.05 -60.21
CA GLY A 520 -6.73 77.90 -60.05
C GLY A 520 -6.35 79.39 -60.15
N GLY A 521 -7.16 80.22 -60.83
CA GLY A 521 -6.91 81.66 -61.02
C GLY A 521 -7.99 82.34 -61.90
N GLY A 522 -8.07 83.67 -61.93
CA GLY A 522 -9.06 84.40 -62.76
C GLY A 522 -9.04 85.93 -62.60
N ARG A 523 -9.81 86.67 -63.42
CA ARG A 523 -10.07 88.14 -63.35
C ARG A 523 -11.06 88.64 -64.44
N LEU A 524 -11.99 89.56 -64.08
CA LEU A 524 -12.41 90.84 -64.79
C LEU A 524 -12.94 90.81 -66.26
N LYS A 525 -13.67 91.80 -66.87
CA LYS A 525 -14.63 92.89 -66.47
C LYS A 525 -15.39 93.43 -67.74
N THR A 526 -16.17 94.52 -67.60
CA THR A 526 -17.04 95.26 -68.57
C THR A 526 -16.46 96.65 -69.00
N ALA A 527 -16.96 97.45 -69.97
CA ALA A 527 -17.81 97.32 -71.19
C ALA A 527 -17.88 98.70 -71.97
N GLU A 528 -19.00 99.01 -72.68
CA GLU A 528 -19.47 100.34 -73.22
C GLU A 528 -19.03 100.84 -74.64
N SER A 529 -19.37 102.09 -75.02
CA SER A 529 -19.64 102.59 -76.42
C SER A 529 -19.24 104.09 -76.62
N SER A 530 -19.60 104.95 -77.62
CA SER A 530 -20.65 105.01 -78.69
C SER A 530 -20.24 105.87 -79.95
N VAL A 531 -21.18 106.50 -80.67
CA VAL A 531 -21.05 107.13 -82.03
C VAL A 531 -21.40 108.64 -82.06
N SER A 532 -21.09 109.39 -83.14
CA SER A 532 -21.26 110.87 -83.27
C SER A 532 -21.72 111.42 -84.65
N ALA A 533 -22.75 112.30 -84.62
CA ALA A 533 -23.05 113.51 -85.42
C ALA A 533 -23.04 113.62 -87.00
N HIS A 534 -24.19 114.07 -87.55
CA HIS A 534 -24.39 115.16 -88.57
C HIS A 534 -23.98 115.01 -90.07
N SER A 535 -24.52 115.76 -91.07
CA SER A 535 -25.80 116.54 -91.21
C SER A 535 -26.13 117.04 -92.65
N SER A 536 -27.43 117.34 -92.89
CA SER A 536 -28.03 118.48 -93.66
C SER A 536 -27.93 118.68 -95.21
N LEU A 537 -29.14 118.74 -95.83
CA LEU A 537 -29.64 119.64 -96.91
C LEU A 537 -29.07 119.55 -98.36
N SER A 538 -29.81 119.86 -99.45
CA SER A 538 -31.27 119.76 -99.70
C SER A 538 -31.72 119.88 -101.17
N VAL A 539 -30.90 120.31 -102.15
CA VAL A 539 -31.32 120.26 -103.59
C VAL A 539 -31.53 118.81 -104.04
N GLN A 540 -30.77 117.91 -103.42
CA GLN A 540 -30.96 116.47 -103.48
C GLN A 540 -32.34 116.03 -102.95
N ALA A 541 -33.22 116.87 -102.37
CA ALA A 541 -34.46 116.47 -101.67
C ALA A 541 -35.39 115.47 -102.40
N ALA A 542 -35.45 115.52 -103.73
CA ALA A 542 -36.21 114.56 -104.55
C ALA A 542 -35.43 113.26 -104.81
N ILE A 543 -34.12 113.35 -105.08
CA ILE A 543 -33.22 112.19 -105.12
C ILE A 543 -33.22 111.51 -103.73
N HIS A 544 -33.05 112.27 -102.65
CA HIS A 544 -33.32 111.90 -101.26
C HIS A 544 -34.73 111.36 -100.98
N ARG A 545 -35.75 111.37 -101.86
CA ARG A 545 -36.94 110.54 -101.60
C ARG A 545 -36.59 109.09 -101.91
N ILE A 546 -36.17 108.82 -103.14
CA ILE A 546 -35.71 107.49 -103.58
C ILE A 546 -34.49 107.03 -102.77
N GLU A 547 -33.58 107.92 -102.38
CA GLU A 547 -32.45 107.59 -101.52
C GLU A 547 -32.83 107.46 -100.05
N ARG A 548 -33.80 108.21 -99.49
CA ARG A 548 -34.31 107.91 -98.14
C ARG A 548 -35.08 106.60 -98.13
N GLU A 549 -35.80 106.25 -99.19
CA GLU A 549 -36.52 104.97 -99.31
C GLU A 549 -35.51 103.82 -99.46
N ARG A 550 -34.50 103.97 -100.33
CA ARG A 550 -33.35 103.06 -100.46
C ARG A 550 -32.56 102.92 -99.17
N ASP A 551 -32.25 104.02 -98.49
CA ASP A 551 -31.40 104.02 -97.31
C ASP A 551 -32.18 103.70 -96.03
N ALA A 552 -33.50 103.94 -95.98
CA ALA A 552 -34.38 103.34 -94.99
C ALA A 552 -34.45 101.82 -95.19
N ALA A 553 -34.65 101.33 -96.43
CA ALA A 553 -34.61 99.89 -96.73
C ALA A 553 -33.24 99.26 -96.44
N LYS A 554 -32.12 100.00 -96.61
CA LYS A 554 -30.80 99.56 -96.13
C LYS A 554 -30.69 99.57 -94.60
N CYS A 555 -31.20 100.59 -93.93
CA CYS A 555 -31.21 100.65 -92.46
C CYS A 555 -32.09 99.55 -91.85
N GLU A 556 -33.23 99.25 -92.47
CA GLU A 556 -34.12 98.14 -92.12
C GLU A 556 -33.45 96.79 -92.41
N ALA A 557 -32.81 96.63 -93.57
CA ALA A 557 -31.99 95.44 -93.83
C ALA A 557 -30.84 95.31 -92.83
N GLN A 558 -30.14 96.39 -92.49
CA GLN A 558 -29.08 96.40 -91.47
C GLN A 558 -29.61 96.15 -90.06
N GLN A 559 -30.82 96.60 -89.73
CA GLN A 559 -31.53 96.26 -88.49
C GLN A 559 -31.86 94.77 -88.47
N LEU A 560 -32.42 94.21 -89.55
CA LEU A 560 -32.69 92.78 -89.68
C LEU A 560 -31.40 91.93 -89.67
N GLU A 561 -30.28 92.43 -90.18
CA GLU A 561 -28.97 91.78 -90.03
C GLU A 561 -28.45 91.85 -88.58
N GLN A 562 -28.58 93.00 -87.92
CA GLN A 562 -28.24 93.18 -86.51
C GLN A 562 -29.12 92.33 -85.59
N GLU A 563 -30.41 92.21 -85.87
CA GLU A 563 -31.36 91.35 -85.16
C GLU A 563 -31.07 89.87 -85.41
N ARG A 564 -30.85 89.47 -86.68
CA ARG A 564 -30.39 88.12 -87.05
C ARG A 564 -29.13 87.73 -86.29
N ASP A 565 -28.14 88.61 -86.24
CA ASP A 565 -26.85 88.30 -85.62
C ASP A 565 -26.92 88.44 -84.08
N ALA A 566 -27.74 89.33 -83.53
CA ALA A 566 -28.06 89.36 -82.10
C ALA A 566 -28.86 88.12 -81.66
N LEU A 567 -29.76 87.58 -82.50
CA LEU A 567 -30.46 86.32 -82.26
C LEU A 567 -29.50 85.12 -82.37
N ARG A 568 -28.57 85.13 -83.32
CA ARG A 568 -27.49 84.13 -83.42
C ARG A 568 -26.56 84.17 -82.22
N GLU A 569 -26.16 85.36 -81.74
CA GLU A 569 -25.36 85.48 -80.51
C GLU A 569 -26.17 85.09 -79.26
N LYS A 570 -27.44 85.47 -79.14
CA LYS A 570 -28.33 84.95 -78.06
C LYS A 570 -28.42 83.43 -78.09
N LEU A 571 -28.55 82.81 -79.27
CA LEU A 571 -28.58 81.36 -79.42
C LEU A 571 -27.23 80.70 -79.09
N LYS A 572 -26.11 81.28 -79.52
CA LYS A 572 -24.75 80.84 -79.15
C LYS A 572 -24.52 80.94 -77.64
N LEU A 573 -24.91 82.05 -77.02
CA LEU A 573 -24.79 82.29 -75.58
C LEU A 573 -25.67 81.33 -74.79
N SER A 574 -26.92 81.12 -75.19
CA SER A 574 -27.82 80.13 -74.59
C SER A 574 -27.25 78.71 -74.71
N THR A 575 -26.80 78.32 -75.91
CA THR A 575 -26.16 77.01 -76.15
C THR A 575 -24.89 76.83 -75.32
N ARG A 576 -24.08 77.89 -75.16
CA ARG A 576 -22.87 77.90 -74.34
C ARG A 576 -23.21 77.81 -72.84
N SER A 577 -24.28 78.47 -72.39
CA SER A 577 -24.78 78.38 -71.02
C SER A 577 -25.28 76.97 -70.73
N GLN A 578 -26.11 76.40 -71.59
CA GLN A 578 -26.62 75.03 -71.45
C GLN A 578 -25.49 74.00 -71.44
N ARG A 579 -24.50 74.12 -72.33
CA ARG A 579 -23.29 73.28 -72.30
C ARG A 579 -22.47 73.46 -71.02
N SER A 580 -22.44 74.66 -70.44
CA SER A 580 -21.76 74.91 -69.17
C SER A 580 -22.50 74.32 -67.96
N GLU A 581 -23.84 74.29 -67.97
CA GLU A 581 -24.60 73.61 -66.92
C GLU A 581 -24.52 72.09 -67.07
N LEU A 582 -24.60 71.55 -68.29
CA LEU A 582 -24.37 70.12 -68.54
C LEU A 582 -22.98 69.68 -68.05
N ALA A 583 -21.92 70.41 -68.39
CA ALA A 583 -20.56 70.11 -67.92
C ALA A 583 -20.41 70.18 -66.38
N LYS A 584 -21.15 71.07 -65.70
CA LYS A 584 -21.22 71.09 -64.22
C LYS A 584 -21.94 69.85 -63.69
N HIS A 585 -23.06 69.45 -64.28
CA HIS A 585 -23.80 68.25 -63.88
C HIS A 585 -22.98 66.98 -64.12
N GLU A 586 -22.30 66.85 -65.26
CA GLU A 586 -21.36 65.76 -65.57
C GLU A 586 -20.23 65.71 -64.53
N SER A 587 -19.59 66.84 -64.22
CA SER A 587 -18.54 66.93 -63.19
C SER A 587 -19.04 66.60 -61.77
N LEU A 588 -20.28 66.97 -61.42
CA LEU A 588 -20.91 66.58 -60.16
C LEU A 588 -21.20 65.08 -60.11
N ILE A 589 -21.70 64.49 -61.20
CA ILE A 589 -21.94 63.04 -61.32
C ILE A 589 -20.63 62.25 -61.22
N GLU A 590 -19.56 62.70 -61.88
CA GLU A 590 -18.22 62.12 -61.76
C GLU A 590 -17.66 62.26 -60.33
N GLY A 591 -17.90 63.40 -59.67
CA GLY A 591 -17.55 63.63 -58.27
C GLY A 591 -18.29 62.69 -57.30
N TYR A 592 -19.60 62.52 -57.48
CA TYR A 592 -20.40 61.58 -56.69
C TYR A 592 -20.01 60.12 -56.97
N GLY A 593 -19.82 59.72 -58.22
CA GLY A 593 -19.32 58.39 -58.59
C GLY A 593 -17.96 58.09 -57.98
N SER A 594 -17.04 59.07 -58.00
CA SER A 594 -15.74 59.00 -57.34
C SER A 594 -15.85 58.89 -55.82
N GLN A 595 -16.91 59.42 -55.21
CA GLN A 595 -17.14 59.30 -53.76
C GLN A 595 -17.79 57.97 -53.38
N VAL A 596 -18.73 57.47 -54.19
CA VAL A 596 -19.31 56.12 -54.03
C VAL A 596 -18.22 55.05 -54.14
N ALA A 597 -17.36 55.13 -55.16
CA ALA A 597 -16.26 54.17 -55.35
C ALA A 597 -15.26 54.12 -54.17
N LYS A 598 -15.04 55.25 -53.48
CA LYS A 598 -14.25 55.30 -52.23
C LYS A 598 -14.99 54.63 -51.07
N LEU A 599 -16.26 54.98 -50.84
CA LEU A 599 -17.06 54.39 -49.78
C LEU A 599 -17.25 52.87 -49.95
N GLU A 600 -17.34 52.40 -51.19
CA GLU A 600 -17.34 50.96 -51.50
C GLU A 600 -15.98 50.30 -51.26
N ALA A 601 -14.86 51.00 -51.48
CA ALA A 601 -13.53 50.51 -51.13
C ALA A 601 -13.34 50.44 -49.62
N GLU A 602 -13.67 51.50 -48.89
CA GLU A 602 -13.65 51.57 -47.43
C GLU A 602 -14.55 50.47 -46.82
N LYS A 603 -15.76 50.25 -47.36
CA LYS A 603 -16.65 49.15 -46.96
C LYS A 603 -16.02 47.76 -47.19
N ARG A 604 -15.37 47.52 -48.33
CA ARG A 604 -14.68 46.25 -48.63
C ARG A 604 -13.49 46.02 -47.69
N ASP A 605 -12.70 47.06 -47.45
CA ASP A 605 -11.55 46.99 -46.55
C ASP A 605 -11.98 46.74 -45.11
N LEU A 606 -13.02 47.44 -44.62
CA LEU A 606 -13.62 47.22 -43.29
C LEU A 606 -14.17 45.80 -43.13
N LEU A 607 -14.89 45.26 -44.12
CA LEU A 607 -15.37 43.87 -44.10
C LEU A 607 -14.22 42.86 -44.07
N SER A 608 -13.13 43.11 -44.81
CA SER A 608 -11.94 42.25 -44.78
C SER A 608 -11.24 42.29 -43.40
N GLY A 609 -11.17 43.47 -42.78
CA GLY A 609 -10.65 43.65 -41.42
C GLY A 609 -11.54 42.97 -40.37
N GLN A 610 -12.86 43.05 -40.51
CA GLN A 610 -13.82 42.37 -39.64
C GLN A 610 -13.67 40.85 -39.71
N ALA A 611 -13.53 40.27 -40.91
CA ALA A 611 -13.31 38.84 -41.09
C ALA A 611 -11.99 38.37 -40.43
N ALA A 612 -10.90 39.12 -40.62
CA ALA A 612 -9.61 38.84 -39.99
C ALA A 612 -9.63 39.00 -38.45
N ALA A 613 -10.40 39.96 -37.93
CA ALA A 613 -10.61 40.12 -36.50
C ALA A 613 -11.43 38.96 -35.92
N GLN A 614 -12.48 38.51 -36.63
CA GLN A 614 -13.32 37.38 -36.20
C GLN A 614 -12.54 36.05 -36.16
N THR A 615 -11.70 35.75 -37.16
CA THR A 615 -10.84 34.55 -37.11
C THR A 615 -9.81 34.63 -35.99
N LYS A 616 -9.19 35.79 -35.75
CA LYS A 616 -8.31 35.99 -34.59
C LYS A 616 -9.03 35.78 -33.25
N VAL A 617 -10.28 36.25 -33.12
CA VAL A 617 -11.09 36.04 -31.90
C VAL A 617 -11.49 34.57 -31.72
N LYS A 618 -11.71 33.81 -32.80
CA LYS A 618 -11.93 32.35 -32.72
C LYS A 618 -10.68 31.62 -32.21
N LEU A 619 -9.53 31.86 -32.82
CA LEU A 619 -8.26 31.26 -32.41
C LEU A 619 -7.91 31.59 -30.95
N LEU A 620 -8.07 32.84 -30.51
CA LEU A 620 -7.85 33.23 -29.10
C LEU A 620 -8.83 32.55 -28.13
N LYS A 621 -10.06 32.24 -28.55
CA LYS A 621 -11.02 31.45 -27.75
C LYS A 621 -10.65 29.98 -27.71
N GLU A 622 -10.12 29.42 -28.80
CA GLU A 622 -9.64 28.05 -28.88
C GLU A 622 -8.38 27.86 -28.01
N GLU A 623 -7.42 28.78 -28.08
CA GLU A 623 -6.26 28.86 -27.17
C GLU A 623 -6.70 29.00 -25.70
N GLN A 624 -7.67 29.88 -25.40
CA GLN A 624 -8.23 30.01 -24.05
C GLN A 624 -8.88 28.71 -23.56
N ARG A 625 -9.58 27.98 -24.44
CA ARG A 625 -10.22 26.69 -24.13
C ARG A 625 -9.18 25.61 -23.83
N GLU A 626 -8.13 25.48 -24.65
CA GLU A 626 -7.02 24.56 -24.39
C GLU A 626 -6.31 24.88 -23.07
N MET A 627 -6.08 26.17 -22.77
CA MET A 627 -5.43 26.57 -21.52
C MET A 627 -6.31 26.29 -20.30
N GLN A 628 -7.62 26.40 -20.41
CA GLN A 628 -8.56 25.98 -19.36
C GLN A 628 -8.57 24.45 -19.17
N GLU A 629 -8.48 23.66 -20.25
CA GLU A 629 -8.35 22.20 -20.14
C GLU A 629 -7.03 21.79 -19.50
N ARG A 630 -5.89 22.37 -19.92
CA ARG A 630 -4.58 22.13 -19.29
C ARG A 630 -4.54 22.50 -17.81
N VAL A 631 -5.25 23.57 -17.40
CA VAL A 631 -5.40 23.91 -15.97
C VAL A 631 -6.17 22.82 -15.22
N LYS A 632 -7.30 22.34 -15.76
CA LYS A 632 -8.07 21.24 -15.14
C LYS A 632 -7.27 19.94 -15.05
N GLU A 633 -6.55 19.56 -16.11
CA GLU A 633 -5.64 18.40 -16.10
C GLU A 633 -4.56 18.53 -15.01
N LEU A 634 -4.00 19.73 -14.82
CA LEU A 634 -3.03 20.01 -13.77
C LEU A 634 -3.67 19.97 -12.37
N GLU A 635 -4.86 20.53 -12.17
CA GLU A 635 -5.62 20.48 -10.91
C GLU A 635 -6.01 19.05 -10.52
N GLU A 636 -6.43 18.23 -11.49
CA GLU A 636 -6.63 16.80 -11.31
C GLU A 636 -5.33 16.07 -10.96
N SER A 637 -4.23 16.36 -11.65
CA SER A 637 -2.93 15.74 -11.39
C SER A 637 -2.41 16.09 -10.00
N TYR A 638 -2.60 17.33 -9.56
CA TYR A 638 -2.26 17.82 -8.22
C TYR A 638 -3.14 17.15 -7.16
N SER A 639 -4.44 16.98 -7.43
CA SER A 639 -5.36 16.28 -6.52
C SER A 639 -4.99 14.80 -6.36
N LYS A 640 -4.66 14.12 -7.47
CA LYS A 640 -4.16 12.72 -7.48
C LYS A 640 -2.83 12.61 -6.72
N LEU A 641 -1.92 13.57 -6.90
CA LEU A 641 -0.64 13.65 -6.17
C LEU A 641 -0.84 13.93 -4.67
N LYS A 642 -1.79 14.78 -4.29
CA LYS A 642 -2.14 15.10 -2.90
C LYS A 642 -2.71 13.89 -2.16
N ILE A 643 -3.52 13.06 -2.84
CA ILE A 643 -4.01 11.77 -2.32
C ILE A 643 -2.84 10.78 -2.17
N SER A 644 -1.98 10.66 -3.17
CA SER A 644 -0.78 9.80 -3.09
C SER A 644 0.15 10.21 -1.93
N TYR A 645 0.35 11.52 -1.73
CA TYR A 645 1.12 12.05 -0.60
C TYR A 645 0.49 11.74 0.76
N SER A 646 -0.85 11.82 0.90
CA SER A 646 -1.51 11.45 2.16
C SER A 646 -1.42 9.95 2.45
N GLN A 647 -1.51 9.09 1.43
CA GLN A 647 -1.29 7.66 1.55
C GLN A 647 0.16 7.33 1.95
N LEU A 648 1.14 7.98 1.33
CA LEU A 648 2.56 7.86 1.68
C LEU A 648 2.83 8.32 3.13
N LYS A 649 2.19 9.40 3.60
CA LYS A 649 2.29 9.85 4.99
C LYS A 649 1.72 8.82 5.96
N ILE A 650 0.56 8.24 5.67
CA ILE A 650 -0.05 7.18 6.52
C ILE A 650 0.86 5.95 6.57
N LEU A 651 1.45 5.55 5.44
CA LEU A 651 2.45 4.48 5.38
C LEU A 651 3.71 4.79 6.19
N GLN A 652 4.22 6.02 6.13
CA GLN A 652 5.35 6.47 6.96
C GLN A 652 5.01 6.40 8.45
N GLU A 653 3.87 6.93 8.87
CA GLU A 653 3.44 6.86 10.27
C GLU A 653 3.24 5.40 10.73
N GLN A 654 2.82 4.49 9.85
CA GLN A 654 2.73 3.07 10.14
C GLN A 654 4.11 2.41 10.28
N THR A 655 5.09 2.73 9.43
CA THR A 655 6.45 2.18 9.54
C THR A 655 7.21 2.75 10.73
N GLU A 656 6.99 4.01 11.12
CA GLU A 656 7.52 4.61 12.35
C GLU A 656 6.94 3.95 13.61
N ARG A 657 5.62 3.67 13.64
CA ARG A 657 4.97 2.88 14.70
C ARG A 657 5.50 1.44 14.75
N ALA A 658 5.75 0.81 13.60
CA ALA A 658 6.35 -0.53 13.55
C ALA A 658 7.80 -0.52 14.06
N LEU A 659 8.62 0.43 13.61
CA LEU A 659 10.02 0.58 14.00
C LEU A 659 10.16 0.77 15.52
N THR A 660 9.35 1.67 16.11
CA THR A 660 9.35 1.90 17.56
C THR A 660 8.87 0.67 18.35
N GLN A 661 7.88 -0.09 17.84
CA GLN A 661 7.53 -1.40 18.43
C GLN A 661 8.67 -2.42 18.35
N HIS A 662 9.41 -2.47 17.23
CA HIS A 662 10.56 -3.36 17.08
C HIS A 662 11.73 -2.95 17.99
N GLN A 663 12.00 -1.65 18.15
CA GLN A 663 12.98 -1.12 19.11
C GLN A 663 12.60 -1.47 20.56
N ASN A 664 11.34 -1.28 20.95
CA ASN A 664 10.87 -1.65 22.30
C ASN A 664 10.98 -3.16 22.56
N ARG A 665 10.70 -4.01 21.56
CA ARG A 665 10.93 -5.47 21.64
C ARG A 665 12.41 -5.82 21.74
N LEU A 666 13.29 -5.12 21.03
CA LEU A 666 14.75 -5.29 21.12
C LEU A 666 15.25 -4.94 22.52
N MET A 667 14.94 -3.74 23.04
CA MET A 667 15.28 -3.30 24.40
C MET A 667 14.79 -4.29 25.46
N SER A 668 13.58 -4.83 25.32
CA SER A 668 13.06 -5.87 26.21
C SER A 668 13.84 -7.19 26.09
N SER A 669 14.28 -7.57 24.89
CA SER A 669 15.08 -8.78 24.67
C SER A 669 16.51 -8.63 25.19
N GLU A 670 17.10 -7.45 25.07
CA GLU A 670 18.43 -7.11 25.60
C GLU A 670 18.41 -7.07 27.13
N SER A 671 17.37 -6.46 27.73
CA SER A 671 17.15 -6.53 29.18
C SER A 671 16.99 -7.96 29.68
N GLN A 672 16.17 -8.77 29.00
CA GLN A 672 16.02 -10.19 29.34
C GLN A 672 17.34 -10.97 29.19
N LEU A 673 18.11 -10.73 28.13
CA LEU A 673 19.44 -11.31 27.92
C LEU A 673 20.38 -10.95 29.07
N GLY A 674 20.50 -9.66 29.44
CA GLY A 674 21.31 -9.23 30.57
C GLY A 674 20.91 -9.88 31.90
N THR A 675 19.61 -10.11 32.15
CA THR A 675 19.18 -10.88 33.34
C THR A 675 19.49 -12.38 33.23
N ALA A 676 19.60 -12.94 32.03
CA ALA A 676 19.98 -14.33 31.81
C ALA A 676 21.50 -14.52 31.95
N GLU A 677 22.31 -13.60 31.43
CA GLU A 677 23.76 -13.53 31.62
C GLU A 677 24.12 -13.35 33.10
N ALA A 678 23.44 -12.43 33.81
CA ALA A 678 23.61 -12.24 35.25
C ALA A 678 23.14 -13.46 36.10
N LYS A 679 22.30 -14.35 35.55
CA LYS A 679 21.96 -15.65 36.17
C LYS A 679 23.00 -16.71 35.84
N LEU A 680 23.45 -16.79 34.59
CA LEU A 680 24.50 -17.70 34.13
C LEU A 680 25.77 -17.50 34.96
N HIS A 681 26.24 -16.26 35.08
CA HIS A 681 27.46 -15.94 35.80
C HIS A 681 27.42 -16.34 37.29
N ARG A 682 26.23 -16.31 37.93
CA ARG A 682 26.04 -16.83 39.31
C ARG A 682 26.08 -18.35 39.38
N VAL A 683 25.58 -19.03 38.35
CA VAL A 683 25.69 -20.50 38.23
C VAL A 683 27.14 -20.87 37.97
N ASP A 684 27.86 -20.13 37.14
CA ASP A 684 29.30 -20.35 36.88
C ASP A 684 30.12 -20.18 38.18
N MET A 685 29.89 -19.12 38.95
CA MET A 685 30.50 -18.96 40.28
C MET A 685 30.17 -20.13 41.23
N SER A 686 28.90 -20.56 41.29
CA SER A 686 28.49 -21.72 42.10
C SER A 686 29.11 -23.04 41.62
N VAL A 687 29.46 -23.13 40.34
CA VAL A 687 30.16 -24.29 39.74
C VAL A 687 31.66 -24.22 40.04
N GLU A 688 32.27 -23.03 40.05
CA GLU A 688 33.65 -22.82 40.52
C GLU A 688 33.78 -23.17 42.02
N ASP A 689 32.89 -22.65 42.87
CA ASP A 689 32.82 -22.97 44.30
C ASP A 689 32.74 -24.50 44.52
N ALA A 690 31.79 -25.17 43.87
CA ALA A 690 31.64 -26.63 43.95
C ALA A 690 32.84 -27.40 43.40
N GLN A 691 33.55 -26.87 42.39
CA GLN A 691 34.81 -27.45 41.91
C GLN A 691 35.94 -27.32 42.93
N THR A 692 36.02 -26.21 43.68
CA THR A 692 36.99 -26.09 44.78
C THR A 692 36.68 -27.07 45.91
N GLU A 693 35.40 -27.23 46.29
CA GLU A 693 35.00 -28.20 47.32
C GLU A 693 35.29 -29.64 46.88
N ILE A 694 34.99 -30.01 45.63
CA ILE A 694 35.36 -31.31 45.05
C ILE A 694 36.89 -31.51 45.05
N SER A 695 37.67 -30.45 44.83
CA SER A 695 39.14 -30.51 44.90
C SER A 695 39.62 -30.78 46.33
N ASN A 696 39.06 -30.07 47.32
CA ASN A 696 39.38 -30.23 48.74
C ASN A 696 39.05 -31.65 49.23
N LEU A 697 37.83 -32.13 48.95
CA LEU A 697 37.37 -33.49 49.29
C LEU A 697 38.23 -34.58 48.62
N ARG A 698 38.70 -34.36 47.38
CA ARG A 698 39.67 -35.27 46.74
C ARG A 698 41.03 -35.26 47.45
N GLY A 699 41.47 -34.11 47.96
CA GLY A 699 42.65 -33.98 48.82
C GLY A 699 42.51 -34.79 50.12
N GLU A 700 41.41 -34.59 50.84
CA GLU A 700 41.09 -35.32 52.07
C GLU A 700 41.02 -36.84 51.85
N ILE A 701 40.33 -37.29 50.79
CA ILE A 701 40.28 -38.71 50.39
C ILE A 701 41.69 -39.26 50.09
N SER A 702 42.59 -38.46 49.53
CA SER A 702 43.98 -38.86 49.28
C SER A 702 44.76 -39.04 50.60
N VAL A 703 44.61 -38.11 51.55
CA VAL A 703 45.23 -38.18 52.88
C VAL A 703 44.70 -39.37 53.67
N LEU A 704 43.38 -39.60 53.67
CA LEU A 704 42.74 -40.74 54.34
C LEU A 704 43.20 -42.09 53.76
N ARG A 705 43.35 -42.20 52.42
CA ARG A 705 43.92 -43.40 51.77
C ARG A 705 45.38 -43.62 52.16
N ALA A 706 46.19 -42.57 52.23
CA ALA A 706 47.58 -42.68 52.66
C ALA A 706 47.69 -43.13 54.14
N SER A 707 46.82 -42.61 55.01
CA SER A 707 46.70 -43.00 56.42
C SER A 707 46.27 -44.47 56.57
N ASN A 708 45.22 -44.90 55.88
CA ASN A 708 44.77 -46.30 55.92
C ASN A 708 45.87 -47.26 55.44
N ALA A 709 46.57 -46.92 54.34
CA ALA A 709 47.70 -47.72 53.87
C ALA A 709 48.90 -47.72 54.84
N ALA A 710 49.05 -46.72 55.73
CA ALA A 710 50.04 -46.76 56.81
C ALA A 710 49.60 -47.74 57.91
N LEU A 711 48.34 -47.65 58.36
CA LEU A 711 47.75 -48.55 59.35
C LEU A 711 47.76 -50.02 58.89
N GLU A 712 47.53 -50.29 57.60
CA GLU A 712 47.65 -51.64 57.02
C GLU A 712 49.06 -52.22 57.18
N ARG A 713 50.10 -51.41 56.93
CA ARG A 713 51.51 -51.81 57.10
C ARG A 713 51.88 -52.00 58.57
N GLU A 714 51.33 -51.18 59.47
CA GLU A 714 51.53 -51.37 60.91
C GLU A 714 50.84 -52.63 61.42
N LYS A 715 49.62 -52.92 60.96
CA LYS A 715 48.90 -54.17 61.23
C LYS A 715 49.67 -55.39 60.72
N ASP A 716 50.19 -55.35 59.49
CA ASP A 716 51.01 -56.45 58.93
C ASP A 716 52.33 -56.64 59.71
N LYS A 717 52.98 -55.56 60.14
CA LYS A 717 54.16 -55.61 61.01
C LYS A 717 53.83 -56.23 62.38
N LEU A 718 52.70 -55.83 62.99
CA LEU A 718 52.26 -56.37 64.28
C LEU A 718 51.90 -57.86 64.19
N LEU A 719 51.32 -58.31 63.08
CA LEU A 719 51.13 -59.73 62.79
C LEU A 719 52.48 -60.47 62.69
N MET A 720 53.43 -59.97 61.90
CA MET A 720 54.79 -60.55 61.85
C MET A 720 55.51 -60.58 63.20
N GLU A 721 55.24 -59.63 64.10
CA GLU A 721 55.76 -59.66 65.47
C GLU A 721 55.02 -60.64 66.38
N LEU A 722 53.71 -60.85 66.16
CA LEU A 722 52.90 -61.84 66.88
C LEU A 722 53.27 -63.27 66.49
N ASP A 723 53.49 -63.52 65.20
CA ASP A 723 53.91 -64.83 64.68
C ASP A 723 55.26 -65.23 65.30
N LYS A 724 56.27 -64.35 65.26
CA LYS A 724 57.58 -64.57 65.89
C LYS A 724 57.50 -64.77 67.42
N LYS A 725 56.58 -64.07 68.09
CA LYS A 725 56.30 -64.29 69.52
C LYS A 725 55.64 -65.64 69.76
N THR A 726 54.81 -66.11 68.84
CA THR A 726 54.15 -67.43 68.91
C THR A 726 55.15 -68.57 68.64
N GLU A 727 56.02 -68.42 67.65
CA GLU A 727 57.15 -69.34 67.38
C GLU A 727 58.07 -69.46 68.59
N THR A 728 58.46 -68.33 69.20
CA THR A 728 59.36 -68.32 70.38
C THR A 728 58.68 -68.78 71.66
N VAL A 729 57.37 -68.61 71.81
CA VAL A 729 56.61 -69.28 72.88
C VAL A 729 56.60 -70.79 72.65
N PHE A 730 56.35 -71.27 71.43
CA PHE A 730 56.32 -72.70 71.12
C PHE A 730 57.69 -73.39 71.37
N THR A 731 58.80 -72.76 70.98
CA THR A 731 60.14 -73.31 71.28
C THR A 731 60.42 -73.33 72.79
N VAL A 732 60.07 -72.26 73.51
CA VAL A 732 60.21 -72.22 74.98
C VAL A 732 59.29 -73.24 75.67
N GLU A 733 58.11 -73.55 75.13
CA GLU A 733 57.24 -74.61 75.64
C GLU A 733 57.79 -76.02 75.35
N ALA A 734 58.41 -76.24 74.20
CA ALA A 734 59.14 -77.47 73.87
C ALA A 734 60.37 -77.66 74.78
N GLU A 735 61.12 -76.60 75.05
CA GLU A 735 62.21 -76.62 76.04
C GLU A 735 61.69 -76.85 77.46
N LEU A 736 60.61 -76.17 77.86
CA LEU A 736 59.99 -76.32 79.18
C LEU A 736 59.45 -77.74 79.39
N THR A 737 58.89 -78.38 78.37
CA THR A 737 58.44 -79.77 78.44
C THR A 737 59.60 -80.76 78.47
N SER A 738 60.67 -80.53 77.70
CA SER A 738 61.94 -81.27 77.81
C SER A 738 62.58 -81.15 79.19
N LEU A 739 62.58 -79.95 79.77
CA LEU A 739 63.07 -79.68 81.13
C LEU A 739 62.15 -80.26 82.20
N LYS A 740 60.83 -80.28 82.01
CA LYS A 740 59.87 -80.99 82.88
C LYS A 740 60.11 -82.51 82.87
N ALA A 741 60.41 -83.10 81.71
CA ALA A 741 60.78 -84.52 81.60
C ALA A 741 62.09 -84.81 82.34
N LYS A 742 63.18 -84.07 82.03
CA LYS A 742 64.46 -84.17 82.75
C LYS A 742 64.30 -83.94 84.25
N LYS A 743 63.44 -83.00 84.68
CA LYS A 743 63.10 -82.78 86.09
C LYS A 743 62.39 -83.99 86.68
N LYS A 744 61.49 -84.68 85.96
CA LYS A 744 60.83 -85.90 86.43
C LYS A 744 61.83 -87.06 86.59
N ASP A 745 62.79 -87.21 85.67
CA ASP A 745 63.82 -88.25 85.74
C ASP A 745 64.77 -87.98 86.91
N LEU A 746 65.22 -86.73 87.07
CA LEU A 746 65.97 -86.28 88.24
C LEU A 746 65.16 -86.40 89.52
N GLN A 747 63.85 -86.13 89.51
CA GLN A 747 62.96 -86.34 90.65
C GLN A 747 62.93 -87.82 91.02
N SER A 748 62.74 -88.76 90.10
CA SER A 748 62.80 -90.21 90.42
C SER A 748 64.16 -90.64 90.99
N THR A 749 65.23 -89.98 90.55
CA THR A 749 66.59 -90.17 91.07
C THR A 749 66.74 -89.60 92.48
N ILE A 750 66.08 -88.47 92.76
CA ILE A 750 65.97 -87.83 94.07
C ILE A 750 65.06 -88.63 95.00
N ASP A 751 63.92 -89.17 94.57
CA ASP A 751 62.99 -90.01 95.36
C ASP A 751 63.69 -91.27 95.89
N ARG A 752 64.72 -91.76 95.17
CA ARG A 752 65.60 -92.87 95.57
C ARG A 752 66.63 -92.45 96.63
N MET A 753 66.99 -91.17 96.70
CA MET A 753 67.83 -90.58 97.75
C MET A 753 67.00 -90.07 98.93
N GLN A 754 65.80 -89.55 98.69
CA GLN A 754 64.85 -89.09 99.70
C GLN A 754 64.37 -90.25 100.57
N ARG A 755 64.16 -91.46 100.02
CA ARG A 755 63.96 -92.67 100.85
C ARG A 755 65.14 -93.07 101.75
N LYS A 756 66.30 -92.40 101.65
CA LYS A 756 67.40 -92.47 102.62
C LYS A 756 67.50 -91.23 103.52
N LEU A 757 66.84 -90.14 103.15
CA LEU A 757 66.81 -88.85 103.84
C LEU A 757 65.52 -88.64 104.66
N GLU A 758 64.42 -89.31 104.35
CA GLU A 758 63.12 -89.21 105.04
C GLU A 758 63.22 -89.62 106.51
N ASN A 759 64.11 -90.57 106.83
CA ASN A 759 64.50 -90.94 108.20
C ASN A 759 65.20 -89.80 108.98
N VAL A 760 65.56 -88.69 108.32
CA VAL A 760 66.27 -87.52 108.87
C VAL A 760 65.52 -86.21 108.58
N SER A 761 64.63 -86.20 107.59
CA SER A 761 63.89 -85.02 107.09
C SER A 761 62.56 -84.78 107.82
N SER A 762 62.06 -85.79 108.54
CA SER A 762 60.81 -85.72 109.33
C SER A 762 60.80 -84.57 110.35
N GLU A 763 61.94 -84.31 111.01
CA GLU A 763 62.08 -83.21 111.98
C GLU A 763 62.21 -81.82 111.34
N ASN A 764 62.61 -81.74 110.06
CA ASN A 764 62.78 -80.48 109.35
C ASN A 764 61.49 -80.01 108.64
N MET A 765 60.66 -80.96 108.19
CA MET A 765 59.39 -80.70 107.49
C MET A 765 58.46 -79.73 108.25
N HIS A 766 58.46 -79.78 109.58
CA HIS A 766 57.60 -78.94 110.42
C HIS A 766 58.02 -77.46 110.44
N LYS A 767 59.26 -77.13 110.06
CA LYS A 767 59.79 -75.74 110.07
C LYS A 767 59.71 -75.03 108.72
N GLU A 768 59.68 -75.77 107.61
CA GLU A 768 59.53 -75.16 106.28
C GLU A 768 58.06 -74.82 105.93
N SER A 769 57.09 -75.53 106.52
CA SER A 769 55.67 -75.39 106.19
C SER A 769 55.14 -73.97 106.43
N THR A 770 55.49 -73.40 107.58
CA THR A 770 55.09 -72.04 108.00
C THR A 770 55.66 -70.93 107.12
N LEU A 771 56.92 -71.06 106.71
CA LEU A 771 57.58 -70.10 105.80
C LEU A 771 56.96 -70.06 104.40
N ARG A 772 56.44 -71.20 103.91
CA ARG A 772 55.84 -71.28 102.56
C ARG A 772 54.50 -70.53 102.48
N SER A 773 53.66 -70.56 103.53
CA SER A 773 52.36 -69.87 103.56
C SER A 773 52.51 -68.36 103.39
N VAL A 774 53.37 -67.74 104.20
CA VAL A 774 53.63 -66.28 104.20
C VAL A 774 54.16 -65.81 102.84
N SER A 775 54.98 -66.62 102.17
CA SER A 775 55.46 -66.29 100.83
C SER A 775 54.35 -66.31 99.78
N THR A 776 53.43 -67.27 99.83
CA THR A 776 52.31 -67.33 98.88
C THR A 776 51.32 -66.20 99.05
N GLU A 777 50.98 -65.82 100.28
CA GLU A 777 50.12 -64.67 100.59
C GLU A 777 50.72 -63.38 100.03
N THR A 778 52.01 -63.15 100.29
CA THR A 778 52.78 -61.99 99.81
C THR A 778 52.69 -61.82 98.28
N ASP A 779 52.76 -62.91 97.51
CA ASP A 779 52.68 -62.85 96.05
C ASP A 779 51.24 -62.74 95.51
N THR A 780 50.22 -63.16 96.26
CA THR A 780 48.82 -62.86 95.90
C THR A 780 48.51 -61.37 96.06
N LEU A 781 48.97 -60.74 97.15
CA LEU A 781 48.79 -59.30 97.39
C LEU A 781 49.48 -58.46 96.31
N LYS A 782 50.71 -58.81 95.89
CA LYS A 782 51.39 -58.14 94.76
C LYS A 782 50.58 -58.21 93.46
N LYS A 783 49.97 -59.37 93.16
CA LYS A 783 49.12 -59.56 91.97
C LYS A 783 47.84 -58.72 92.04
N GLN A 784 47.21 -58.62 93.20
CA GLN A 784 46.05 -57.76 93.43
C GLN A 784 46.39 -56.27 93.27
N VAL A 785 47.51 -55.81 93.82
CA VAL A 785 47.99 -54.42 93.60
C VAL A 785 48.26 -54.15 92.11
N ALA A 786 48.86 -55.10 91.39
CA ALA A 786 49.13 -54.97 89.96
C ALA A 786 47.85 -54.95 89.09
N THR A 787 46.81 -55.70 89.43
CA THR A 787 45.52 -55.66 88.72
C THR A 787 44.71 -54.41 89.05
N LEU A 788 44.66 -54.00 90.33
CA LEU A 788 44.03 -52.74 90.75
C LEU A 788 44.69 -51.53 90.08
N LYS A 789 46.02 -51.52 89.94
CA LYS A 789 46.72 -50.44 89.21
C LYS A 789 46.28 -50.37 87.74
N ARG A 790 46.28 -51.49 87.01
CA ARG A 790 45.78 -51.51 85.61
C ARG A 790 44.31 -51.07 85.51
N SER A 791 43.47 -51.47 86.47
CA SER A 791 42.06 -51.05 86.51
C SER A 791 41.93 -49.53 86.71
N LYS A 792 42.74 -48.92 87.58
CA LYS A 792 42.82 -47.46 87.74
C LYS A 792 43.31 -46.77 86.46
N ASP A 793 44.40 -47.28 85.88
CA ASP A 793 45.03 -46.67 84.71
C ASP A 793 44.06 -46.71 83.49
N ASN A 794 43.35 -47.83 83.30
CA ASN A 794 42.27 -47.96 82.31
C ASN A 794 41.10 -46.98 82.56
N ALA A 795 40.62 -46.89 83.80
CA ALA A 795 39.54 -45.95 84.16
C ALA A 795 39.95 -44.49 83.96
N SER A 796 41.24 -44.16 84.17
CA SER A 796 41.78 -42.83 83.90
C SER A 796 41.85 -42.51 82.41
N ALA A 797 42.18 -43.49 81.56
CA ALA A 797 42.17 -43.34 80.10
C ALA A 797 40.75 -43.14 79.56
N GLU A 798 39.79 -43.95 80.05
CA GLU A 798 38.38 -43.85 79.65
C GLU A 798 37.74 -42.53 80.09
N ASN A 799 38.04 -42.05 81.29
CA ASN A 799 37.58 -40.72 81.73
C ASN A 799 38.19 -39.59 80.87
N GLY A 800 39.41 -39.76 80.37
CA GLY A 800 40.01 -38.86 79.38
C GLY A 800 39.29 -38.89 78.04
N ARG A 801 38.96 -40.08 77.51
CA ARG A 801 38.17 -40.26 76.27
C ARG A 801 36.81 -39.57 76.39
N LEU A 802 36.07 -39.86 77.45
CA LEU A 802 34.74 -39.27 77.70
C LEU A 802 34.80 -37.74 77.90
N SER A 803 35.87 -37.22 78.50
CA SER A 803 36.07 -35.76 78.61
C SER A 803 36.29 -35.11 77.24
N ASN A 804 37.03 -35.75 76.33
CA ASN A 804 37.28 -35.24 74.98
C ASN A 804 35.98 -35.28 74.15
N GLU A 805 35.27 -36.41 74.17
CA GLU A 805 33.98 -36.57 73.46
C GLU A 805 32.93 -35.56 73.96
N LEU A 806 32.94 -35.23 75.26
CA LEU A 806 32.10 -34.15 75.81
C LEU A 806 32.51 -32.76 75.28
N THR A 807 33.81 -32.47 75.14
CA THR A 807 34.26 -31.19 74.55
C THR A 807 33.95 -31.09 73.06
N ASP A 808 34.06 -32.19 72.32
CA ASP A 808 33.75 -32.22 70.89
C ASP A 808 32.24 -32.06 70.64
N ALA A 809 31.40 -32.79 71.39
CA ALA A 809 29.94 -32.63 71.35
C ALA A 809 29.49 -31.21 71.76
N LEU A 810 30.19 -30.57 72.71
CA LEU A 810 29.95 -29.16 73.05
C LEU A 810 30.35 -28.22 71.91
N ALA A 811 31.49 -28.47 71.23
CA ALA A 811 31.91 -27.68 70.07
C ALA A 811 30.88 -27.79 68.93
N GLU A 812 30.44 -29.00 68.57
CA GLU A 812 29.38 -29.26 67.60
C GLU A 812 28.07 -28.56 67.98
N LEU A 813 27.69 -28.58 69.26
CA LEU A 813 26.51 -27.86 69.76
C LEU A 813 26.62 -26.33 69.57
N THR A 814 27.82 -25.74 69.61
CA THR A 814 27.98 -24.31 69.24
C THR A 814 27.92 -24.06 67.74
N VAL A 815 28.35 -25.01 66.90
CA VAL A 815 28.33 -24.88 65.44
C VAL A 815 26.91 -25.05 64.91
N THR A 816 26.18 -26.07 65.38
CA THR A 816 24.77 -26.29 65.05
C THR A 816 23.87 -25.14 65.49
N LYS A 817 24.07 -24.59 66.70
CA LYS A 817 23.36 -23.38 67.16
C LYS A 817 23.65 -22.13 66.31
N ARG A 818 24.86 -21.99 65.75
CA ARG A 818 25.16 -20.92 64.78
C ARG A 818 24.43 -21.15 63.46
N LYS A 819 24.61 -22.32 62.83
CA LYS A 819 23.91 -22.70 61.59
C LYS A 819 22.38 -22.54 61.69
N LEU A 820 21.78 -22.87 62.83
CA LEU A 820 20.36 -22.66 63.11
C LEU A 820 19.96 -21.17 63.18
N LYS A 821 20.79 -20.32 63.81
CA LYS A 821 20.56 -18.87 63.85
C LYS A 821 20.70 -18.25 62.46
N ASP A 822 21.67 -18.72 61.68
CA ASP A 822 21.95 -18.21 60.34
C ASP A 822 20.80 -18.56 59.37
N SER A 823 20.29 -19.80 59.43
CA SER A 823 19.10 -20.20 58.65
C SER A 823 17.81 -19.52 59.12
N GLN A 824 17.66 -19.23 60.42
CA GLN A 824 16.56 -18.38 60.91
C GLN A 824 16.62 -16.96 60.33
N GLN A 825 17.81 -16.35 60.25
CA GLN A 825 17.96 -15.04 59.59
C GLN A 825 17.66 -15.10 58.10
N GLU A 826 18.04 -16.17 57.42
CA GLU A 826 17.72 -16.38 56.01
C GLU A 826 16.21 -16.53 55.79
N VAL A 827 15.52 -17.31 56.62
CA VAL A 827 14.05 -17.42 56.60
C VAL A 827 13.38 -16.05 56.81
N GLU A 828 13.87 -15.22 57.72
CA GLU A 828 13.31 -13.86 57.89
C GLU A 828 13.61 -12.93 56.70
N ARG A 829 14.79 -13.03 56.05
CA ARG A 829 15.10 -12.31 54.80
C ARG A 829 14.17 -12.74 53.66
N MET A 830 13.90 -14.05 53.53
CA MET A 830 12.95 -14.57 52.54
C MET A 830 11.52 -14.09 52.85
N LYS A 831 11.14 -13.98 54.13
CA LYS A 831 9.85 -13.40 54.54
C LYS A 831 9.74 -11.89 54.28
N THR A 832 10.83 -11.10 54.33
CA THR A 832 10.78 -9.68 53.92
C THR A 832 10.65 -9.57 52.42
N GLN A 833 11.45 -10.31 51.65
CA GLN A 833 11.36 -10.33 50.18
C GLN A 833 9.98 -10.78 49.68
N LEU A 834 9.37 -11.80 50.31
CA LEU A 834 8.01 -12.21 49.97
C LEU A 834 6.97 -11.11 50.24
N ARG A 835 7.11 -10.34 51.32
CA ARG A 835 6.23 -9.19 51.61
C ARG A 835 6.44 -8.05 50.60
N GLU A 836 7.67 -7.79 50.20
CA GLU A 836 8.00 -6.83 49.15
C GLU A 836 7.38 -7.25 47.81
N TYR A 837 7.55 -8.51 47.38
CA TYR A 837 6.93 -9.02 46.16
C TYR A 837 5.40 -9.00 46.18
N VAL A 838 4.76 -9.28 47.33
CA VAL A 838 3.30 -9.14 47.47
C VAL A 838 2.87 -7.68 47.31
N GLN A 839 3.62 -6.72 47.84
CA GLN A 839 3.31 -5.30 47.66
C GLN A 839 3.53 -4.82 46.23
N GLU A 840 4.59 -5.24 45.54
CA GLU A 840 4.78 -4.89 44.12
C GLU A 840 3.71 -5.55 43.22
N MET A 841 3.28 -6.77 43.55
CA MET A 841 2.17 -7.45 42.87
C MET A 841 0.85 -6.68 43.04
N GLN A 842 0.53 -6.24 44.26
CA GLN A 842 -0.63 -5.39 44.53
C GLN A 842 -0.58 -4.05 43.77
N ARG A 843 0.57 -3.38 43.72
CA ARG A 843 0.73 -2.15 42.91
C ARG A 843 0.60 -2.41 41.41
N ALA A 844 1.04 -3.57 40.93
CA ALA A 844 0.87 -3.98 39.54
C ALA A 844 -0.60 -4.28 39.22
N GLU A 845 -1.34 -4.92 40.14
CA GLU A 845 -2.78 -5.16 40.05
C GLU A 845 -3.58 -3.84 40.06
N GLU A 846 -3.27 -2.91 40.96
CA GLU A 846 -3.86 -1.56 41.01
C GLU A 846 -3.59 -0.78 39.70
N LEU A 847 -2.36 -0.84 39.18
CA LEU A 847 -2.00 -0.17 37.92
C LEU A 847 -2.67 -0.82 36.70
N LEU A 848 -2.81 -2.15 36.68
CA LEU A 848 -3.54 -2.86 35.63
C LEU A 848 -5.03 -2.50 35.68
N PHE A 849 -5.67 -2.53 36.85
CA PHE A 849 -7.06 -2.13 37.03
C PHE A 849 -7.31 -0.68 36.58
N ALA A 850 -6.40 0.24 36.91
CA ALA A 850 -6.46 1.62 36.41
C ALA A 850 -6.36 1.70 34.88
N LYS A 851 -5.52 0.87 34.24
CA LYS A 851 -5.36 0.83 32.77
C LYS A 851 -6.51 0.11 32.06
N GLU A 852 -7.13 -0.88 32.69
CA GLU A 852 -8.35 -1.50 32.18
C GLU A 852 -9.52 -0.51 32.22
N ARG A 853 -9.66 0.26 33.32
CA ARG A 853 -10.62 1.36 33.41
C ARG A 853 -10.37 2.46 32.38
N GLU A 854 -9.12 2.93 32.20
CA GLU A 854 -8.77 3.91 31.15
C GLU A 854 -9.17 3.40 29.75
N ARG A 855 -8.98 2.10 29.49
CA ARG A 855 -9.40 1.45 28.24
C ARG A 855 -10.92 1.40 28.11
N GLU A 856 -11.66 1.11 29.17
CA GLU A 856 -13.13 1.13 29.18
C GLU A 856 -13.68 2.54 28.91
N GLU A 857 -13.19 3.56 29.62
CA GLU A 857 -13.58 4.96 29.38
C GLU A 857 -13.25 5.43 27.95
N MET A 858 -12.14 4.96 27.37
CA MET A 858 -11.82 5.25 25.96
C MET A 858 -12.74 4.49 24.98
N LEU A 859 -13.09 3.23 25.26
CA LEU A 859 -14.04 2.46 24.45
C LEU A 859 -15.45 3.07 24.50
N GLU A 860 -15.87 3.61 25.64
CA GLU A 860 -17.12 4.34 25.79
C GLU A 860 -17.12 5.63 24.96
N ARG A 861 -16.04 6.42 25.00
CA ARG A 861 -15.87 7.60 24.13
C ARG A 861 -15.89 7.25 22.65
N TYR A 862 -15.30 6.12 22.25
CA TYR A 862 -15.38 5.63 20.87
C TYR A 862 -16.81 5.23 20.46
N LYS A 863 -17.59 4.61 21.35
CA LYS A 863 -19.03 4.33 21.09
C LYS A 863 -19.81 5.63 20.91
N SER A 864 -19.73 6.58 21.84
CA SER A 864 -20.46 7.85 21.74
C SER A 864 -20.06 8.67 20.52
N LEU A 865 -18.79 8.59 20.08
CA LEU A 865 -18.33 9.24 18.86
C LEU A 865 -18.87 8.52 17.60
N SER A 866 -18.92 7.18 17.60
CA SER A 866 -19.52 6.41 16.51
C SER A 866 -21.03 6.63 16.41
N GLU A 867 -21.73 6.74 17.54
CA GLU A 867 -23.15 7.10 17.60
C GLU A 867 -23.37 8.51 17.06
N GLY A 868 -22.51 9.48 17.43
CA GLY A 868 -22.52 10.83 16.87
C GLY A 868 -22.26 10.86 15.36
N VAL A 869 -21.35 10.03 14.84
CA VAL A 869 -21.13 9.87 13.39
C VAL A 869 -22.37 9.29 12.71
N ASN A 870 -22.98 8.23 13.25
CA ASN A 870 -24.20 7.64 12.69
C ASN A 870 -25.37 8.64 12.66
N VAL A 871 -25.49 9.50 13.67
CA VAL A 871 -26.50 10.58 13.72
C VAL A 871 -26.21 11.67 12.67
N LEU A 872 -24.94 12.02 12.44
CA LEU A 872 -24.55 12.97 11.40
C LEU A 872 -24.71 12.38 9.99
N GLU A 873 -24.40 11.10 9.78
CA GLU A 873 -24.61 10.39 8.51
C GLU A 873 -26.10 10.29 8.16
N THR A 874 -26.94 9.89 9.13
CA THR A 874 -28.40 9.85 8.92
C THR A 874 -29.00 11.24 8.70
N SER A 875 -28.54 12.26 9.44
CA SER A 875 -28.94 13.66 9.20
C SER A 875 -28.46 14.20 7.85
N ASN A 876 -27.30 13.75 7.34
CA ASN A 876 -26.83 14.14 6.01
C ASN A 876 -27.64 13.43 4.92
N LEU A 877 -27.98 12.15 5.09
CA LEU A 877 -28.87 11.41 4.17
C LEU A 877 -30.28 12.02 4.10
N THR A 878 -30.83 12.54 5.20
CA THR A 878 -32.12 13.27 5.14
C THR A 878 -31.98 14.61 4.43
N LEU A 879 -30.89 15.37 4.66
CA LEU A 879 -30.62 16.62 3.93
C LEU A 879 -30.33 16.39 2.44
N GLU A 880 -29.70 15.28 2.07
CA GLU A 880 -29.52 14.86 0.67
C GLU A 880 -30.87 14.48 0.03
N ALA A 881 -31.77 13.82 0.77
CA ALA A 881 -33.13 13.57 0.32
C ALA A 881 -33.92 14.87 0.12
N GLU A 882 -33.98 15.74 1.13
CA GLU A 882 -34.65 17.05 1.09
C GLU A 882 -34.12 17.94 -0.04
N THR A 883 -32.80 18.01 -0.23
CA THR A 883 -32.20 18.79 -1.33
C THR A 883 -32.41 18.12 -2.70
N SER A 884 -32.62 16.81 -2.78
CA SER A 884 -33.04 16.14 -4.02
C SER A 884 -34.51 16.43 -4.35
N GLU A 885 -35.37 16.56 -3.34
CA GLU A 885 -36.78 16.89 -3.49
C GLU A 885 -36.96 18.37 -3.84
N ALA A 886 -36.26 19.28 -3.17
CA ALA A 886 -36.22 20.70 -3.51
C ALA A 886 -35.74 20.93 -4.96
N LYS A 887 -34.76 20.16 -5.45
CA LYS A 887 -34.32 20.21 -6.86
C LYS A 887 -35.41 19.73 -7.83
N LYS A 888 -36.18 18.68 -7.49
CA LYS A 888 -37.32 18.24 -8.33
C LYS A 888 -38.41 19.30 -8.38
N LEU A 889 -38.79 19.86 -7.22
CA LEU A 889 -39.80 20.92 -7.14
C LEU A 889 -39.37 22.19 -7.90
N LEU A 890 -38.08 22.49 -7.93
CA LEU A 890 -37.52 23.60 -8.69
C LEU A 890 -37.50 23.31 -10.20
N GLN A 891 -37.14 22.10 -10.63
CA GLN A 891 -37.28 21.66 -12.03
C GLN A 891 -38.75 21.71 -12.47
N GLU A 892 -39.69 21.19 -11.67
CA GLU A 892 -41.13 21.30 -11.95
C GLU A 892 -41.63 22.75 -12.05
N ALA A 893 -40.98 23.70 -11.37
CA ALA A 893 -41.28 25.12 -11.49
C ALA A 893 -40.68 25.72 -12.77
N GLU A 894 -39.45 25.35 -13.15
CA GLU A 894 -38.81 25.75 -14.42
C GLU A 894 -39.55 25.19 -15.64
N ASP A 895 -40.00 23.93 -15.59
CA ASP A 895 -40.83 23.29 -16.61
C ASP A 895 -42.21 23.98 -16.75
N ARG A 896 -42.78 24.48 -15.64
CA ARG A 896 -44.02 25.27 -15.67
C ARG A 896 -43.80 26.70 -16.17
N ILE A 897 -42.69 27.33 -15.81
CA ILE A 897 -42.33 28.68 -16.30
C ILE A 897 -42.11 28.63 -17.80
N THR A 898 -41.29 27.70 -18.30
CA THR A 898 -41.06 27.54 -19.75
C THR A 898 -42.34 27.22 -20.52
N SER A 899 -43.23 26.37 -19.99
CA SER A 899 -44.56 26.13 -20.58
C SER A 899 -45.45 27.39 -20.62
N LEU A 900 -45.37 28.25 -19.60
CA LEU A 900 -46.09 29.54 -19.58
C LEU A 900 -45.44 30.58 -20.50
N GLU A 901 -44.11 30.57 -20.66
CA GLU A 901 -43.37 31.40 -21.62
C GLU A 901 -43.70 30.98 -23.05
N GLU A 902 -43.75 29.68 -23.37
CA GLU A 902 -44.22 29.18 -24.67
C GLU A 902 -45.66 29.62 -24.96
N LEU A 903 -46.57 29.48 -23.98
CA LEU A 903 -47.94 29.94 -24.11
C LEU A 903 -48.03 31.46 -24.30
N MET A 904 -47.22 32.25 -23.57
CA MET A 904 -47.12 33.70 -23.77
C MET A 904 -46.60 34.06 -25.16
N ASN A 905 -45.56 33.38 -25.67
CA ASN A 905 -45.03 33.62 -27.01
C ASN A 905 -46.09 33.35 -28.10
N VAL A 906 -46.90 32.29 -27.93
CA VAL A 906 -48.05 32.03 -28.82
C VAL A 906 -49.09 33.15 -28.70
N ARG A 907 -49.45 33.60 -27.48
CA ARG A 907 -50.40 34.71 -27.30
C ARG A 907 -49.90 36.04 -27.82
N GLU A 908 -48.61 36.34 -27.72
CA GLU A 908 -48.01 37.50 -28.36
C GLU A 908 -48.05 37.39 -29.89
N GLN A 909 -47.89 36.20 -30.46
CA GLN A 909 -48.07 36.00 -31.90
C GLN A 909 -49.54 36.20 -32.30
N ASP A 910 -50.50 35.60 -31.58
CA ASP A 910 -51.94 35.83 -31.79
C ASP A 910 -52.25 37.34 -31.78
N ILE A 911 -51.72 38.08 -30.80
CA ILE A 911 -51.90 39.53 -30.66
C ILE A 911 -51.27 40.27 -31.84
N ARG A 912 -50.02 39.96 -32.24
CA ARG A 912 -49.36 40.59 -33.39
C ARG A 912 -50.10 40.33 -34.71
N GLU A 913 -50.70 39.15 -34.87
CA GLU A 913 -51.56 38.83 -36.02
C GLU A 913 -52.88 39.61 -35.98
N CYS A 914 -53.50 39.77 -34.81
CA CYS A 914 -54.66 40.66 -34.62
C CYS A 914 -54.32 42.14 -34.87
N GLU A 915 -53.19 42.65 -34.38
CA GLU A 915 -52.71 44.02 -34.61
C GLU A 915 -52.47 44.27 -36.10
N HIS A 916 -51.93 43.28 -36.82
CA HIS A 916 -51.75 43.35 -38.27
C HIS A 916 -53.09 43.41 -39.01
N GLN A 917 -54.06 42.57 -38.63
CA GLN A 917 -55.42 42.59 -39.19
C GLN A 917 -56.14 43.92 -38.90
N ILE A 918 -56.03 44.45 -37.68
CA ILE A 918 -56.57 45.78 -37.30
C ILE A 918 -55.92 46.87 -38.14
N SER A 919 -54.60 46.81 -38.35
CA SER A 919 -53.87 47.78 -39.19
C SER A 919 -54.31 47.72 -40.66
N GLU A 920 -54.50 46.52 -41.22
CA GLU A 920 -54.98 46.32 -42.59
C GLU A 920 -56.43 46.78 -42.76
N LEU A 921 -57.31 46.49 -41.80
CA LEU A 921 -58.69 46.97 -41.78
C LEU A 921 -58.78 48.49 -41.60
N SER A 922 -57.90 49.09 -40.79
CA SER A 922 -57.82 50.54 -40.63
C SER A 922 -57.34 51.23 -41.91
N ALA A 923 -56.40 50.63 -42.63
CA ALA A 923 -55.97 51.14 -43.94
C ALA A 923 -57.07 51.03 -45.00
N LYS A 924 -57.85 49.93 -44.99
CA LYS A 924 -59.04 49.76 -45.86
C LYS A 924 -60.15 50.76 -45.51
N LEU A 925 -60.37 51.03 -44.22
CA LEU A 925 -61.33 52.04 -43.75
C LEU A 925 -60.92 53.44 -44.22
N ALA A 926 -59.66 53.84 -43.99
CA ALA A 926 -59.15 55.14 -44.41
C ALA A 926 -59.20 55.34 -45.95
N ALA A 927 -59.02 54.26 -46.73
CA ALA A 927 -59.23 54.30 -48.18
C ALA A 927 -60.70 54.55 -48.54
N ALA A 928 -61.65 53.84 -47.92
CA ALA A 928 -63.08 54.03 -48.14
C ALA A 928 -63.58 55.40 -47.63
N GLU A 929 -63.01 55.93 -46.56
CA GLU A 929 -63.26 57.30 -46.08
C GLU A 929 -62.75 58.34 -47.09
N SER A 930 -61.58 58.13 -47.69
CA SER A 930 -61.04 58.97 -48.77
C SER A 930 -61.89 58.91 -50.05
N GLU A 931 -62.46 57.75 -50.39
CA GLU A 931 -63.42 57.62 -51.50
C GLU A 931 -64.77 58.30 -51.19
N LEU A 932 -65.25 58.21 -49.94
CA LEU A 932 -66.47 58.90 -49.52
C LEU A 932 -66.31 60.43 -49.51
N GLU A 933 -65.12 60.94 -49.17
CA GLU A 933 -64.85 62.38 -49.20
C GLU A 933 -64.74 62.90 -50.64
N SER A 934 -64.10 62.17 -51.56
CA SER A 934 -64.11 62.56 -52.98
C SER A 934 -65.52 62.53 -53.59
N LEU A 935 -66.36 61.56 -53.21
CA LEU A 935 -67.78 61.54 -53.59
C LEU A 935 -68.61 62.67 -52.95
N ARG A 936 -68.19 63.24 -51.81
CA ARG A 936 -68.79 64.44 -51.23
C ARG A 936 -68.39 65.70 -51.99
N ASP A 937 -67.12 65.83 -52.36
CA ASP A 937 -66.62 66.92 -53.20
C ASP A 937 -67.30 66.93 -54.58
N ASP A 938 -67.43 65.75 -55.22
CA ASP A 938 -68.18 65.60 -56.49
C ASP A 938 -69.66 65.99 -56.33
N ASN A 939 -70.32 65.59 -55.25
CA ASN A 939 -71.69 66.02 -54.96
C ASN A 939 -71.79 67.53 -54.69
N HIS A 940 -70.78 68.14 -54.07
CA HIS A 940 -70.73 69.58 -53.83
C HIS A 940 -70.57 70.36 -55.15
N ALA A 941 -69.69 69.89 -56.04
CA ALA A 941 -69.53 70.45 -57.38
C ALA A 941 -70.85 70.33 -58.19
N LEU A 942 -71.49 69.16 -58.20
CA LEU A 942 -72.78 68.96 -58.85
C LEU A 942 -73.90 69.83 -58.25
N ALA A 943 -73.87 70.11 -56.95
CA ALA A 943 -74.81 71.04 -56.31
C ALA A 943 -74.56 72.50 -56.73
N MET A 944 -73.30 72.92 -56.91
CA MET A 944 -72.97 74.24 -57.45
C MET A 944 -73.39 74.39 -58.92
N ASP A 945 -73.15 73.37 -59.76
CA ASP A 945 -73.62 73.35 -61.15
C ASP A 945 -75.16 73.40 -61.22
N LEU A 946 -75.84 72.64 -60.35
CA LEU A 946 -77.31 72.69 -60.25
C LEU A 946 -77.80 74.10 -59.90
N GLU A 947 -77.18 74.79 -58.94
CA GLU A 947 -77.55 76.17 -58.59
C GLU A 947 -77.28 77.15 -59.75
N ALA A 948 -76.16 76.99 -60.47
CA ALA A 948 -75.88 77.77 -61.68
C ALA A 948 -76.93 77.55 -62.79
N THR A 949 -77.47 76.33 -62.94
CA THR A 949 -78.59 76.10 -63.86
C THR A 949 -79.90 76.72 -63.38
N LYS A 950 -80.20 76.75 -62.07
CA LYS A 950 -81.36 77.48 -61.52
C LYS A 950 -81.26 78.98 -61.78
N GLU A 951 -80.08 79.57 -61.58
CA GLU A 951 -79.83 80.97 -61.93
C GLU A 951 -80.07 81.22 -63.42
N LEU A 952 -79.63 80.31 -64.31
CA LEU A 952 -79.85 80.44 -65.75
C LEU A 952 -81.35 80.37 -66.10
N CYS A 953 -82.09 79.44 -65.52
CA CYS A 953 -83.56 79.37 -65.67
C CYS A 953 -84.24 80.66 -65.20
N SER A 954 -83.88 81.17 -64.03
CA SER A 954 -84.41 82.44 -63.52
C SER A 954 -84.10 83.62 -64.46
N LYS A 955 -82.88 83.69 -65.03
CA LYS A 955 -82.49 84.69 -66.03
C LYS A 955 -83.30 84.56 -67.34
N LEU A 956 -83.70 83.35 -67.73
CA LEU A 956 -84.55 83.09 -68.91
C LEU A 956 -86.02 83.48 -68.66
N ASP A 957 -86.59 83.16 -67.49
CA ASP A 957 -87.93 83.64 -67.12
C ASP A 957 -88.00 85.17 -67.08
N LEU A 958 -86.95 85.83 -66.56
CA LEU A 958 -86.82 87.30 -66.55
C LEU A 958 -86.65 87.92 -67.95
N GLN A 959 -86.28 87.14 -68.97
CA GLN A 959 -86.33 87.56 -70.38
C GLN A 959 -87.73 87.35 -70.99
N LYS A 960 -88.35 86.20 -70.72
CA LYS A 960 -89.73 85.86 -71.11
C LYS A 960 -90.74 86.89 -70.61
N ASP A 961 -90.62 87.35 -69.37
CA ASP A 961 -91.52 88.37 -68.82
C ASP A 961 -91.35 89.75 -69.46
N LYS A 962 -90.12 90.11 -69.90
CA LYS A 962 -89.89 91.33 -70.70
C LYS A 962 -90.54 91.23 -72.08
N LEU A 963 -90.36 90.11 -72.76
CA LEU A 963 -91.01 89.84 -74.06
C LEU A 963 -92.55 89.83 -73.94
N ASN A 964 -93.11 89.36 -72.82
CA ASN A 964 -94.54 89.47 -72.53
C ASN A 964 -95.00 90.93 -72.32
N ALA A 965 -94.19 91.78 -71.71
CA ALA A 965 -94.49 93.21 -71.55
C ALA A 965 -94.48 93.94 -72.92
N GLU A 966 -93.46 93.70 -73.75
CA GLU A 966 -93.39 94.22 -75.13
C GLU A 966 -94.58 93.74 -75.97
N LEU A 967 -95.01 92.48 -75.79
CA LEU A 967 -96.20 91.93 -76.45
C LEU A 967 -97.51 92.59 -75.98
N GLN A 968 -97.64 92.96 -74.70
CA GLN A 968 -98.78 93.74 -74.21
C GLN A 968 -98.77 95.18 -74.75
N GLU A 969 -97.60 95.83 -74.86
CA GLU A 969 -97.51 97.15 -75.47
C GLU A 969 -97.97 97.13 -76.95
N HIS A 970 -97.53 96.12 -77.70
CA HIS A 970 -98.04 95.85 -79.05
C HIS A 970 -99.53 95.46 -79.11
N SER A 971 -100.10 94.88 -78.04
CA SER A 971 -101.55 94.64 -77.93
C SER A 971 -102.32 95.96 -77.81
N ASN A 972 -101.88 96.85 -76.91
CA ASN A 972 -102.50 98.15 -76.66
C ASN A 972 -102.51 99.04 -77.91
N ILE A 973 -101.43 99.02 -78.71
CA ILE A 973 -101.34 99.75 -79.98
C ILE A 973 -102.39 99.26 -81.01
N ARG A 974 -102.60 97.94 -81.13
CA ARG A 974 -103.67 97.40 -82.00
C ARG A 974 -105.05 97.83 -81.54
N GLU A 975 -105.25 97.91 -80.23
CA GLU A 975 -106.52 98.30 -79.64
C GLU A 975 -106.81 99.81 -79.80
N GLN A 976 -105.79 100.66 -79.92
CA GLN A 976 -105.96 102.07 -80.34
C GLN A 976 -106.40 102.17 -81.80
N LEU A 977 -105.72 101.48 -82.73
CA LEU A 977 -106.10 101.43 -84.15
C LEU A 977 -107.52 100.89 -84.37
N ALA A 978 -107.97 99.95 -83.53
CA ALA A 978 -109.34 99.45 -83.56
C ALA A 978 -110.39 100.52 -83.19
N ARG A 979 -110.06 101.45 -82.29
CA ARG A 979 -110.95 102.55 -81.87
C ARG A 979 -111.12 103.60 -82.97
N GLU A 980 -110.05 103.93 -83.70
CA GLU A 980 -110.07 104.87 -84.83
C GLU A 980 -110.88 104.33 -86.03
N LYS A 981 -110.80 103.02 -86.30
CA LYS A 981 -111.69 102.37 -87.26
C LYS A 981 -113.17 102.49 -86.86
N GLY A 982 -113.45 102.45 -85.56
CA GLY A 982 -114.79 102.56 -84.98
C GLY A 982 -115.41 103.96 -84.96
N THR A 983 -114.64 105.03 -85.18
CA THR A 983 -115.19 106.39 -85.35
C THR A 983 -115.59 106.65 -86.79
N LEU A 984 -114.74 106.32 -87.77
CA LEU A 984 -115.03 106.53 -89.21
C LEU A 984 -116.25 105.73 -89.72
N GLN A 985 -116.58 104.59 -89.13
CA GLN A 985 -117.80 103.84 -89.51
C GLN A 985 -119.11 104.46 -88.96
N LYS A 986 -119.05 105.45 -88.06
CA LYS A 986 -120.25 106.07 -87.44
C LYS A 986 -120.77 107.29 -88.19
N GLU A 987 -119.95 107.95 -89.01
CA GLU A 987 -120.39 109.15 -89.77
C GLU A 987 -121.23 108.78 -91.01
N LEU A 988 -121.14 107.55 -91.50
CA LEU A 988 -121.77 107.11 -92.75
C LEU A 988 -123.23 106.63 -92.61
N THR A 989 -123.75 106.44 -91.38
CA THR A 989 -124.83 105.45 -91.15
C THR A 989 -126.11 105.93 -90.45
N LEU A 990 -126.31 107.23 -90.12
CA LEU A 990 -127.57 107.67 -89.48
C LEU A 990 -128.11 109.05 -89.86
N THR A 991 -128.46 109.24 -91.13
CA THR A 991 -129.30 110.39 -91.60
C THR A 991 -130.80 110.07 -91.69
N ARG A 992 -131.26 108.89 -91.25
CA ARG A 992 -132.66 108.44 -91.40
C ARG A 992 -133.20 107.74 -90.15
N THR A 993 -134.26 108.34 -89.59
CA THR A 993 -135.49 107.74 -89.02
C THR A 993 -135.47 106.25 -88.61
N GLY A 994 -135.90 105.83 -87.42
CA GLY A 994 -136.68 106.52 -86.38
C GLY A 994 -138.11 105.98 -86.31
N ASP A 995 -138.56 105.63 -85.10
CA ASP A 995 -139.84 104.95 -84.78
C ASP A 995 -139.99 103.50 -85.33
N ARG A 996 -140.65 102.56 -84.66
CA ARG A 996 -141.14 102.52 -83.26
C ARG A 996 -141.28 101.06 -82.76
N ALA A 997 -141.34 100.90 -81.44
CA ALA A 997 -141.46 99.60 -80.78
C ALA A 997 -142.90 99.02 -80.76
N ALA A 998 -143.01 97.71 -80.99
CA ALA A 998 -144.05 96.79 -80.53
C ALA A 998 -143.45 95.36 -80.61
N VAL A 999 -143.43 94.56 -79.52
CA VAL A 999 -144.37 93.42 -79.25
C VAL A 999 -144.23 92.32 -80.32
N ASP A 1000 -143.77 91.09 -80.08
CA ASP A 1000 -143.65 90.23 -78.86
C ASP A 1000 -142.23 89.62 -78.70
N GLY A 1001 -141.85 88.87 -77.66
CA GLY A 1001 -142.55 88.44 -76.44
C GLY A 1001 -141.62 87.72 -75.45
N LEU A 1002 -141.77 88.05 -74.17
CA LEU A 1002 -140.93 87.64 -73.01
C LEU A 1002 -141.00 86.14 -72.66
N GLN A 1003 -139.84 85.52 -72.34
CA GLN A 1003 -139.55 84.48 -71.32
C GLN A 1003 -138.24 83.72 -71.70
N GLU A 1004 -137.21 83.50 -70.87
CA GLU A 1004 -136.82 83.93 -69.51
C GLU A 1004 -135.30 84.24 -69.55
N LEU A 1005 -134.84 85.45 -69.24
CA LEU A 1005 -134.39 85.91 -67.92
C LEU A 1005 -133.76 84.88 -66.94
N LEU A 1006 -132.44 85.01 -66.75
CA LEU A 1006 -131.73 85.09 -65.45
C LEU A 1006 -131.99 84.01 -64.36
N THR A 1007 -130.96 83.20 -64.03
CA THR A 1007 -130.00 83.50 -62.93
C THR A 1007 -128.94 82.41 -62.69
N ALA A 1008 -127.70 82.85 -62.35
CA ALA A 1008 -126.73 82.26 -61.39
C ALA A 1008 -126.18 80.80 -61.57
N SER A 1009 -124.95 80.44 -61.15
CA SER A 1009 -123.75 81.25 -60.80
C SER A 1009 -122.49 80.37 -60.61
N ARG A 1010 -121.40 80.71 -61.35
CA ARG A 1010 -119.95 80.56 -61.03
C ARG A 1010 -119.31 79.20 -60.70
N CYS A 1011 -118.04 79.09 -61.14
CA CYS A 1011 -116.99 78.12 -60.77
C CYS A 1011 -117.24 76.68 -61.28
N GLU A 1012 -116.22 75.86 -61.57
CA GLU A 1012 -114.80 75.87 -61.19
C GLU A 1012 -113.81 75.76 -62.37
N VAL A 1013 -112.50 75.88 -62.10
CA VAL A 1013 -111.39 75.86 -63.08
C VAL A 1013 -110.32 74.84 -62.67
N GLU A 1014 -110.73 73.70 -62.09
CA GLU A 1014 -109.79 72.66 -61.62
C GLU A 1014 -109.25 71.83 -62.79
N GLN A 1015 -108.25 72.38 -63.47
CA GLN A 1015 -107.54 71.78 -64.60
C GLN A 1015 -106.86 70.47 -64.19
N GLN A 1016 -106.91 69.47 -65.10
CA GLN A 1016 -105.83 68.50 -65.36
C GLN A 1016 -105.31 67.60 -64.21
N ARG A 1017 -105.83 67.75 -62.98
CA ARG A 1017 -105.47 66.95 -61.79
C ARG A 1017 -105.79 65.46 -61.96
N ILE A 1018 -106.77 65.15 -62.83
CA ILE A 1018 -107.21 63.80 -63.19
C ILE A 1018 -106.15 63.03 -64.02
N ALA A 1019 -105.23 63.71 -64.71
CA ALA A 1019 -104.18 63.01 -65.47
C ALA A 1019 -103.13 62.33 -64.56
N MET A 1020 -102.91 62.85 -63.34
CA MET A 1020 -102.12 62.14 -62.33
C MET A 1020 -102.90 61.01 -61.67
N ALA A 1021 -104.23 61.07 -61.66
CA ALA A 1021 -105.08 60.08 -61.01
C ALA A 1021 -104.90 58.66 -61.57
N GLN A 1022 -104.56 58.51 -62.86
CA GLN A 1022 -104.40 57.20 -63.49
C GLN A 1022 -103.06 56.53 -63.13
N LEU A 1023 -101.97 57.28 -63.05
CA LEU A 1023 -100.69 56.76 -62.54
C LEU A 1023 -100.66 56.62 -61.01
N THR A 1024 -101.47 57.39 -60.27
CA THR A 1024 -101.71 57.10 -58.85
C THR A 1024 -102.64 55.91 -58.65
N GLN A 1025 -103.62 55.66 -59.53
CA GLN A 1025 -104.47 54.47 -59.44
C GLN A 1025 -103.66 53.17 -59.62
N ASP A 1026 -102.75 53.12 -60.60
CA ASP A 1026 -101.86 51.95 -60.77
C ASP A 1026 -100.86 51.81 -59.62
N THR A 1027 -100.37 52.92 -59.06
CA THR A 1027 -99.50 52.88 -57.87
C THR A 1027 -100.26 52.74 -56.54
N GLU A 1028 -101.58 52.91 -56.51
CA GLU A 1028 -102.47 52.54 -55.40
C GLU A 1028 -102.96 51.09 -55.54
N GLN A 1029 -103.04 50.54 -56.75
CA GLN A 1029 -103.15 49.10 -56.95
C GLN A 1029 -101.85 48.39 -56.55
N LEU A 1030 -100.68 48.84 -57.02
CA LEU A 1030 -99.40 48.25 -56.59
C LEU A 1030 -99.05 48.57 -55.12
N ARG A 1031 -99.46 49.72 -54.58
CA ARG A 1031 -99.34 49.98 -53.13
C ARG A 1031 -100.37 49.20 -52.35
N GLY A 1032 -101.58 48.99 -52.84
CA GLY A 1032 -102.62 48.16 -52.22
C GLY A 1032 -102.32 46.65 -52.31
N GLU A 1033 -101.64 46.19 -53.36
CA GLU A 1033 -101.03 44.86 -53.43
C GLU A 1033 -99.84 44.78 -52.49
N MET A 1034 -99.00 45.81 -52.38
CA MET A 1034 -97.94 45.86 -51.35
C MET A 1034 -98.49 45.99 -49.92
N GLU A 1035 -99.65 46.61 -49.71
CA GLU A 1035 -100.27 46.75 -48.39
C GLU A 1035 -101.06 45.50 -48.04
N THR A 1036 -101.72 44.83 -48.98
CA THR A 1036 -102.33 43.51 -48.77
C THR A 1036 -101.30 42.38 -48.77
N LEU A 1037 -100.12 42.54 -49.39
CA LEU A 1037 -98.97 41.65 -49.21
C LEU A 1037 -98.19 41.97 -47.95
N ARG A 1038 -98.16 43.23 -47.45
CA ARG A 1038 -97.64 43.55 -46.10
C ARG A 1038 -98.61 43.16 -45.01
N GLN A 1039 -99.91 43.25 -45.24
CA GLN A 1039 -100.95 42.83 -44.30
C GLN A 1039 -101.10 41.31 -44.34
N ARG A 1040 -100.92 40.64 -45.50
CA ARG A 1040 -100.69 39.18 -45.52
C ARG A 1040 -99.33 38.80 -44.95
N LEU A 1041 -98.26 39.57 -45.12
CA LEU A 1041 -96.97 39.26 -44.49
C LEU A 1041 -97.02 39.53 -42.98
N ALA A 1042 -97.81 40.49 -42.51
CA ALA A 1042 -98.05 40.77 -41.10
C ALA A 1042 -99.00 39.73 -40.51
N GLU A 1043 -100.10 39.38 -41.19
CA GLU A 1043 -100.95 38.26 -40.81
C GLU A 1043 -100.21 36.93 -40.87
N GLU A 1044 -99.32 36.68 -41.83
CA GLU A 1044 -98.49 35.47 -41.87
C GLU A 1044 -97.28 35.56 -40.92
N GLN A 1045 -96.84 36.75 -40.51
CA GLN A 1045 -95.87 36.92 -39.41
C GLN A 1045 -96.52 36.84 -38.04
N ASP A 1046 -97.80 37.19 -37.90
CA ASP A 1046 -98.57 37.07 -36.67
C ASP A 1046 -99.25 35.70 -36.59
N LYS A 1047 -99.55 35.03 -37.71
CA LYS A 1047 -99.76 33.57 -37.79
C LYS A 1047 -98.44 32.82 -37.63
N ALA A 1048 -97.30 33.35 -38.05
CA ALA A 1048 -95.99 32.75 -37.71
C ALA A 1048 -95.74 32.90 -36.21
N ARG A 1049 -95.88 34.09 -35.61
CA ARG A 1049 -95.76 34.30 -34.17
C ARG A 1049 -96.84 33.56 -33.37
N GLN A 1050 -98.06 33.43 -33.87
CA GLN A 1050 -99.09 32.59 -33.26
C GLN A 1050 -98.82 31.10 -33.47
N SER A 1051 -98.23 30.66 -34.59
CA SER A 1051 -97.81 29.26 -34.79
C SER A 1051 -96.46 28.94 -34.16
N GLU A 1052 -95.68 29.93 -33.75
CA GLU A 1052 -94.42 29.84 -33.00
C GLU A 1052 -94.69 29.96 -31.50
N ALA A 1053 -95.62 30.81 -31.08
CA ALA A 1053 -96.23 30.77 -29.75
C ALA A 1053 -96.99 29.46 -29.56
N LEU A 1054 -97.86 29.06 -30.51
CA LEU A 1054 -98.47 27.74 -30.51
C LEU A 1054 -97.45 26.62 -30.73
N ALA A 1055 -96.30 26.79 -31.39
CA ALA A 1055 -95.28 25.74 -31.43
C ALA A 1055 -94.50 25.64 -30.12
N ASN A 1056 -94.36 26.73 -29.36
CA ASN A 1056 -93.77 26.73 -28.03
C ASN A 1056 -94.77 26.24 -26.98
N GLU A 1057 -96.05 26.62 -27.07
CA GLU A 1057 -97.14 26.01 -26.31
C GLU A 1057 -97.31 24.54 -26.71
N TYR A 1058 -97.29 24.16 -27.99
CA TYR A 1058 -97.22 22.76 -28.43
C TYR A 1058 -95.89 22.09 -28.10
N SER A 1059 -94.83 22.81 -27.71
CA SER A 1059 -93.56 22.23 -27.22
C SER A 1059 -93.64 21.93 -25.72
N VAL A 1060 -94.17 22.87 -24.93
CA VAL A 1060 -94.53 22.69 -23.51
C VAL A 1060 -95.63 21.63 -23.38
N GLN A 1061 -96.71 21.75 -24.15
CA GLN A 1061 -97.72 20.72 -24.32
C GLN A 1061 -97.16 19.47 -25.03
N LEU A 1062 -96.02 19.46 -25.72
CA LEU A 1062 -95.38 18.18 -26.13
C LEU A 1062 -94.54 17.57 -24.99
N GLN A 1063 -94.09 18.34 -24.00
CA GLN A 1063 -93.58 17.79 -22.73
C GLN A 1063 -94.74 17.26 -21.87
N GLU A 1064 -95.84 18.02 -21.75
CA GLU A 1064 -97.01 17.62 -20.96
C GLU A 1064 -97.87 16.57 -21.65
N LEU A 1065 -98.04 16.60 -22.98
CA LEU A 1065 -98.64 15.52 -23.75
C LEU A 1065 -97.69 14.35 -23.92
N ARG A 1066 -96.36 14.46 -23.73
CA ARG A 1066 -95.54 13.25 -23.50
C ARG A 1066 -95.88 12.61 -22.15
N ARG A 1067 -96.25 13.40 -21.14
CA ARG A 1067 -96.79 12.92 -19.85
C ARG A 1067 -98.21 12.33 -20.02
N MET A 1068 -99.11 13.00 -20.74
CA MET A 1068 -100.47 12.49 -21.01
C MET A 1068 -100.51 11.38 -22.08
N ILE A 1069 -99.52 11.23 -22.95
CA ILE A 1069 -99.39 10.05 -23.83
C ILE A 1069 -99.02 8.81 -23.00
N THR A 1070 -98.44 8.96 -21.81
CA THR A 1070 -98.48 7.88 -20.80
C THR A 1070 -99.88 7.69 -20.23
N ASP A 1071 -100.52 8.75 -19.70
CA ASP A 1071 -101.75 8.60 -18.91
C ASP A 1071 -103.02 8.27 -19.73
N GLN A 1072 -103.27 8.98 -20.84
CA GLN A 1072 -104.41 8.74 -21.74
C GLN A 1072 -104.26 7.50 -22.64
N ARG A 1073 -103.04 6.97 -22.84
CA ARG A 1073 -102.89 5.62 -23.43
C ARG A 1073 -103.46 4.52 -22.52
N PHE A 1074 -103.51 4.75 -21.21
CA PHE A 1074 -104.18 3.86 -20.25
C PHE A 1074 -105.67 4.20 -20.08
N ALA A 1075 -106.06 5.47 -20.21
CA ALA A 1075 -107.41 5.95 -19.92
C ALA A 1075 -108.34 6.10 -21.15
N GLN A 1076 -108.68 4.94 -21.74
CA GLN A 1076 -110.01 4.63 -22.31
C GLN A 1076 -110.35 5.24 -23.69
N ILE A 1077 -110.96 4.50 -24.63
CA ILE A 1077 -112.12 3.58 -24.50
C ILE A 1077 -113.39 4.36 -24.06
N ARG A 1078 -113.57 5.57 -24.59
CA ARG A 1078 -114.85 6.31 -24.73
C ARG A 1078 -114.67 7.37 -25.83
N SER A 1079 -114.76 7.07 -27.12
CA SER A 1079 -115.94 6.65 -27.90
C SER A 1079 -116.96 7.77 -28.16
N ARG A 1080 -117.14 8.10 -29.45
CA ARG A 1080 -118.27 8.83 -30.07
C ARG A 1080 -118.36 10.35 -29.81
N THR A 1081 -118.98 11.04 -30.78
CA THR A 1081 -119.87 12.23 -30.68
C THR A 1081 -119.44 13.44 -29.83
N ALA A 1082 -119.58 14.69 -30.28
CA ALA A 1082 -120.00 15.25 -31.57
C ALA A 1082 -119.48 16.71 -31.69
N GLU A 1083 -120.09 17.69 -32.36
CA GLU A 1083 -121.08 18.66 -31.80
C GLU A 1083 -120.85 18.93 -30.28
N SER A 1084 -120.75 20.15 -29.77
CA SER A 1084 -121.43 21.43 -30.12
C SER A 1084 -120.61 22.62 -29.55
N THR A 1085 -120.28 23.68 -30.30
CA THR A 1085 -120.97 25.00 -30.42
C THR A 1085 -121.26 25.77 -29.11
N GLU A 1086 -121.08 27.10 -29.18
CA GLU A 1086 -121.59 28.15 -28.25
C GLU A 1086 -120.82 28.30 -26.91
N ARG A 1087 -120.37 29.53 -26.57
CA ARG A 1087 -121.00 30.59 -25.70
C ARG A 1087 -120.79 30.34 -24.20
N GLU A 1088 -120.74 31.32 -23.30
CA GLU A 1088 -120.55 32.80 -23.31
C GLU A 1088 -120.19 33.17 -21.83
N ASP A 1089 -119.51 34.30 -21.62
CA ASP A 1089 -119.52 35.14 -20.41
C ASP A 1089 -119.15 34.56 -19.01
N ASP A 1090 -119.48 35.33 -17.96
CA ASP A 1090 -119.13 35.28 -16.52
C ASP A 1090 -117.61 35.44 -16.21
N GLU A 1091 -117.08 36.57 -15.70
CA GLU A 1091 -117.41 37.39 -14.51
C GLU A 1091 -117.36 36.65 -13.16
N GLU A 1092 -116.35 36.97 -12.33
CA GLU A 1092 -116.45 37.44 -10.92
C GLU A 1092 -115.06 37.44 -10.23
N ASP A 1093 -114.70 38.58 -9.63
CA ASP A 1093 -113.88 38.80 -8.41
C ASP A 1093 -112.46 38.15 -8.26
N ASP A 1094 -111.58 38.55 -7.33
CA ASP A 1094 -111.71 39.45 -6.17
C ASP A 1094 -110.45 40.34 -5.93
N ASP A 1095 -110.58 41.24 -4.96
CA ASP A 1095 -109.68 42.28 -4.41
C ASP A 1095 -108.17 41.96 -4.28
N GLY A 1096 -107.33 43.00 -4.22
CA GLY A 1096 -105.86 42.80 -4.13
C GLY A 1096 -104.92 44.01 -3.92
N ASN A 1097 -105.43 45.16 -3.50
CA ASN A 1097 -104.79 46.18 -2.63
C ASN A 1097 -103.27 46.05 -2.23
N ARG A 1098 -102.43 47.11 -2.16
CA ARG A 1098 -102.69 48.57 -2.23
C ARG A 1098 -101.41 49.44 -2.30
N TYR A 1099 -101.42 50.45 -3.20
CA TYR A 1099 -100.82 51.82 -3.09
C TYR A 1099 -99.28 51.96 -2.94
N SER A 1100 -98.58 52.83 -3.71
CA SER A 1100 -98.59 54.33 -3.74
C SER A 1100 -97.90 54.97 -2.52
N THR A 1101 -97.25 56.14 -2.60
CA THR A 1101 -97.47 57.29 -3.51
C THR A 1101 -96.20 58.16 -3.64
N MET A 1102 -96.22 59.09 -4.63
CA MET A 1102 -95.14 60.00 -5.10
C MET A 1102 -94.14 59.36 -6.06
#